data_AF-A0A317FL45-F1
#
_entry.id   AF-A0A317FL45-F1
#
_cell.length_a   1.000
_cell.length_b   1.000
_cell.length_c   1.000
_cell.angle_alpha   90.00
_cell.angle_beta   90.00
_cell.angle_gamma   90.00
#
_symmetry.space_group_name_H-M   'P 1'
#
loop_
_entity.id
_entity.type
_entity.pdbx_description
1 polymer ?
#
loop_
_entity_poly.entity_id
_entity_poly.type
_entity_poly.pdbx_seq_one_letter_code
_entity_poly.pdbx_strand_id
1 'polypeptide(L)'
;MLDSFTLYFASIAVMTVMTLLNFLTWRTNKHVPGTLLYISYPLLLLAAIVGFALIGKIPEKLAITFANSMMFLASIVHCLSLSQFLNYRGRGFKFVCLFTAASALLLVYFTFFQPSMRSRVYISDFQHIVEAAFLLFVFFKYARKPYPNASIVYIIILTLVAASFITRTIFMDRVAQQDAILNPWFDSLLFLNSVIAPMFYAAGMALLCNERRELRLNKLTEKAHKDLEIRGLFLSTISHEIRTPLNGILGSAQLVLNQTSDSRNKAYCEAIINSAESLNLLVDKVLEYASLDQHDEALYEEDIEFKTWLQNLCLLLSPLAEQKQLKFELACNIPDKACYYCDQQKLRQIIINLVGNAIKFTDTGTVKVQIDLINETQLDHTLKVSVLDSGPGIEKDEIDYLTEPYIQSSAGKEKGGTGLGLAITSRLLDKINSQLEITSELGVGSVFSFNMTLAIGELSLVEQRHQSKDYLTGLDVLLVEDLDLNQKIAVEFMADDEHKIKLAKDGKSAIELMKKYHFDVVLLDMNLPDLTGQQVLKTLKRVEHKNQRTPVLAFTASLSPDEIKEYLALGIKDIVGKPLKQEKLRQALSDSQSTQTANIAVELIDTLYDETATETLTSSFSIDEVSSIYNEFILSARNKLSRCQALLEQDPEQCIKLLHRQASTAMQLGFNSYGLALKKIERRLLDKKPLNNSLNEASTLWQHSLEAYLKYVRQGLG
;
A
#
# COMPACT_ATOMS: atom_id res chain seq x y z
N MET A 1 -20.03 -14.32 -55.49
CA MET A 1 -19.62 -12.93 -55.22
C MET A 1 -20.88 -12.08 -55.28
N LEU A 2 -21.00 -11.06 -54.42
CA LEU A 2 -22.12 -10.12 -54.48
C LEU A 2 -22.09 -9.44 -55.85
N ASP A 3 -23.25 -9.21 -56.46
CA ASP A 3 -23.30 -8.39 -57.67
C ASP A 3 -22.87 -6.95 -57.33
N SER A 4 -22.36 -6.21 -58.33
CA SER A 4 -21.81 -4.88 -58.08
C SER A 4 -22.85 -3.93 -57.45
N PHE A 5 -24.14 -4.12 -57.74
CA PHE A 5 -25.24 -3.36 -57.13
C PHE A 5 -25.36 -3.60 -55.63
N THR A 6 -25.35 -4.86 -55.19
CA THR A 6 -25.36 -5.21 -53.75
C THR A 6 -24.12 -4.68 -53.05
N LEU A 7 -22.97 -4.66 -53.73
CA LEU A 7 -21.72 -4.11 -53.19
C LEU A 7 -21.80 -2.59 -52.94
N TYR A 8 -22.43 -1.83 -53.84
CA TYR A 8 -22.69 -0.40 -53.63
C TYR A 8 -23.59 -0.15 -52.41
N PHE A 9 -24.66 -0.93 -52.25
CA PHE A 9 -25.54 -0.85 -51.06
C PHE A 9 -24.81 -1.19 -49.77
N ALA A 10 -24.03 -2.27 -49.76
CA ALA A 10 -23.21 -2.65 -48.61
C ALA A 10 -22.22 -1.55 -48.25
N SER A 11 -21.58 -0.93 -49.25
CA SER A 11 -20.63 0.18 -49.05
C SER A 11 -21.30 1.41 -48.43
N ILE A 12 -22.49 1.77 -48.88
CA ILE A 12 -23.29 2.88 -48.30
C ILE A 12 -23.63 2.60 -46.83
N ALA A 13 -24.10 1.39 -46.52
CA ALA A 13 -24.45 1.00 -45.16
C ALA A 13 -23.22 1.06 -44.23
N VAL A 14 -22.10 0.46 -44.64
CA VAL A 14 -20.85 0.43 -43.87
C VAL A 14 -20.32 1.84 -43.64
N MET A 15 -20.31 2.70 -44.66
CA MET A 15 -19.82 4.07 -44.54
C MET A 15 -20.67 4.90 -43.57
N THR A 16 -21.98 4.66 -43.54
CA THR A 16 -22.91 5.30 -42.59
C THR A 16 -22.59 4.87 -41.16
N VAL A 17 -22.40 3.56 -40.92
CA VAL A 17 -22.02 3.03 -39.60
C VAL A 17 -20.65 3.54 -39.17
N MET A 18 -19.66 3.57 -40.06
CA MET A 18 -18.32 4.08 -39.76
C MET A 18 -18.30 5.58 -39.47
N THR A 19 -19.18 6.36 -40.12
CA THR A 19 -19.38 7.78 -39.78
C THR A 19 -19.90 7.93 -38.37
N LEU A 20 -20.91 7.14 -37.97
CA LEU A 20 -21.45 7.15 -36.61
C LEU A 20 -20.39 6.75 -35.58
N LEU A 21 -19.61 5.71 -35.86
CA LEU A 21 -18.53 5.26 -34.98
C LEU A 21 -17.48 6.35 -34.78
N ASN A 22 -17.02 6.98 -35.87
CA ASN A 22 -16.06 8.08 -35.80
C ASN A 22 -16.62 9.30 -35.04
N PHE A 23 -17.93 9.57 -35.18
CA PHE A 23 -18.59 10.61 -34.39
C PHE A 23 -18.58 10.28 -32.89
N LEU A 24 -18.84 9.03 -32.49
CA LEU A 24 -18.75 8.59 -31.10
C LEU A 24 -17.31 8.66 -30.57
N THR A 25 -16.33 8.26 -31.38
CA THR A 25 -14.90 8.38 -31.07
C THR A 25 -14.50 9.84 -30.86
N TRP A 26 -14.96 10.77 -31.69
CA TRP A 26 -14.72 12.20 -31.47
C TRP A 26 -15.44 12.72 -30.23
N ARG A 27 -16.70 12.35 -30.00
CA ARG A 27 -17.49 12.82 -28.85
C ARG A 27 -16.83 12.49 -27.52
N THR A 28 -16.18 11.34 -27.43
CA THR A 28 -15.39 10.90 -26.27
C THR A 28 -14.01 11.55 -26.19
N ASN A 29 -13.53 12.16 -27.28
CA ASN A 29 -12.17 12.69 -27.44
C ASN A 29 -12.15 14.13 -28.00
N LYS A 30 -13.06 15.01 -27.54
CA LYS A 30 -13.26 16.37 -28.09
C LYS A 30 -11.99 17.24 -28.13
N HIS A 31 -11.06 17.01 -27.21
CA HIS A 31 -9.83 17.80 -27.08
C HIS A 31 -8.67 17.26 -27.93
N VAL A 32 -8.87 16.16 -28.65
CA VAL A 32 -7.83 15.53 -29.46
C VAL A 32 -7.83 16.15 -30.86
N PRO A 33 -6.72 16.75 -31.32
CA PRO A 33 -6.66 17.36 -32.64
C PRO A 33 -6.84 16.31 -33.75
N GLY A 34 -7.45 16.70 -34.86
CA GLY A 34 -7.67 15.84 -36.02
C GLY A 34 -8.90 14.92 -35.97
N THR A 35 -9.40 14.53 -34.79
CA THR A 35 -10.54 13.58 -34.66
C THR A 35 -11.85 14.15 -35.19
N LEU A 36 -12.09 15.46 -35.04
CA LEU A 36 -13.27 16.14 -35.61
C LEU A 36 -13.25 16.08 -37.14
N LEU A 37 -12.10 16.41 -37.75
CA LEU A 37 -11.93 16.37 -39.20
C LEU A 37 -12.07 14.94 -39.72
N TYR A 38 -11.64 13.94 -38.95
CA TYR A 38 -11.71 12.54 -39.33
C TYR A 38 -13.15 12.05 -39.59
N ILE A 39 -14.16 12.63 -38.94
CA ILE A 39 -15.58 12.30 -39.20
C ILE A 39 -15.98 12.63 -40.64
N SER A 40 -15.38 13.66 -41.23
CA SER A 40 -15.71 14.08 -42.60
C SER A 40 -15.15 13.12 -43.68
N TYR A 41 -14.17 12.28 -43.35
CA TYR A 41 -13.61 11.30 -44.28
C TYR A 41 -14.65 10.28 -44.80
N PRO A 42 -15.34 9.50 -43.95
CA PRO A 42 -16.35 8.55 -44.42
C PRO A 42 -17.56 9.26 -45.07
N LEU A 43 -17.92 10.48 -44.62
CA LEU A 43 -18.97 11.27 -45.27
C LEU A 43 -18.63 11.61 -46.73
N LEU A 44 -17.39 12.01 -46.99
CA LEU A 44 -16.93 12.33 -48.35
C LEU A 44 -16.82 11.07 -49.22
N LEU A 45 -16.37 9.95 -48.65
CA LEU A 45 -16.40 8.66 -49.36
C LEU A 45 -17.82 8.19 -49.67
N LEU A 46 -18.76 8.39 -48.74
CA LEU A 46 -20.17 8.10 -48.98
C LEU A 46 -20.71 8.93 -50.16
N ALA A 47 -20.42 10.23 -50.20
CA ALA A 47 -20.79 11.09 -51.31
C ALA A 47 -20.17 10.63 -52.65
N ALA A 48 -18.92 10.16 -52.63
CA ALA A 48 -18.28 9.59 -53.81
C ALA A 48 -18.97 8.31 -54.30
N ILE A 49 -19.27 7.37 -53.40
CA ILE A 49 -19.95 6.10 -53.70
C ILE A 49 -21.32 6.37 -54.32
N VAL A 50 -22.09 7.31 -53.74
CA VAL A 50 -23.39 7.74 -54.29
C VAL A 50 -23.21 8.34 -55.68
N GLY A 51 -22.16 9.15 -55.89
CA GLY A 51 -21.83 9.69 -57.21
C GLY A 51 -21.60 8.61 -58.27
N PHE A 52 -20.86 7.55 -57.95
CA PHE A 52 -20.65 6.41 -58.86
C PHE A 52 -21.93 5.61 -59.10
N ALA A 53 -22.78 5.43 -58.07
CA ALA A 53 -24.05 4.72 -58.19
C ALA A 53 -25.08 5.45 -59.09
N LEU A 54 -24.89 6.75 -59.35
CA LEU A 54 -25.74 7.56 -60.22
C LEU A 54 -25.29 7.56 -61.70
N ILE A 55 -24.21 6.86 -62.04
CA ILE A 55 -23.78 6.66 -63.43
C ILE A 55 -24.92 5.95 -64.20
N GLY A 56 -25.31 6.51 -65.34
CA GLY A 56 -26.46 6.05 -66.14
C GLY A 56 -27.80 6.72 -65.78
N LYS A 57 -27.91 7.43 -64.65
CA LYS A 57 -29.10 8.24 -64.28
C LYS A 57 -28.91 9.75 -64.47
N ILE A 58 -27.68 10.22 -64.37
CA ILE A 58 -27.25 11.62 -64.56
C ILE A 58 -26.19 11.64 -65.69
N PRO A 59 -25.96 12.76 -66.41
CA PRO A 59 -24.88 12.84 -67.39
C PRO A 59 -23.56 12.26 -66.87
N GLU A 60 -23.04 11.23 -67.54
CA GLU A 60 -21.90 10.44 -67.06
C GLU A 60 -20.68 11.29 -66.73
N LYS A 61 -20.41 12.32 -67.54
CA LYS A 61 -19.32 13.28 -67.31
C LYS A 61 -19.45 13.98 -65.96
N LEU A 62 -20.67 14.37 -65.59
CA LEU A 62 -20.95 15.06 -64.33
C LEU A 62 -20.83 14.11 -63.14
N ALA A 63 -21.42 12.92 -63.24
CA ALA A 63 -21.37 11.90 -62.18
C ALA A 63 -19.92 11.47 -61.87
N ILE A 64 -19.12 11.19 -62.92
CA ILE A 64 -17.71 10.78 -62.77
C ILE A 64 -16.85 11.90 -62.19
N THR A 65 -17.06 13.15 -62.62
CA THR A 65 -16.30 14.30 -62.10
C THR A 65 -16.63 14.54 -60.63
N PHE A 66 -17.91 14.49 -60.26
CA PHE A 66 -18.35 14.65 -58.88
C PHE A 66 -17.78 13.57 -57.96
N ALA A 67 -17.92 12.30 -58.34
CA ALA A 67 -17.48 11.17 -57.53
C ALA A 67 -15.97 11.20 -57.26
N ASN A 68 -15.15 11.42 -58.29
CA ASN A 68 -13.69 11.53 -58.13
C ASN A 68 -13.27 12.77 -57.32
N SER A 69 -13.99 13.89 -57.46
CA SER A 69 -13.71 15.10 -56.67
C SER A 69 -13.94 14.84 -55.18
N MET A 70 -15.02 14.12 -54.82
CA MET A 70 -15.29 13.72 -53.44
C MET A 70 -14.24 12.73 -52.90
N MET A 71 -13.76 11.77 -53.72
CA MET A 71 -12.67 10.86 -53.32
C MET A 71 -11.37 11.60 -53.04
N PHE A 72 -10.98 12.54 -53.90
CA PHE A 72 -9.76 13.35 -53.70
C PHE A 72 -9.88 14.27 -52.49
N LEU A 73 -11.06 14.83 -52.22
CA LEU A 73 -11.30 15.61 -51.00
C LEU A 73 -11.22 14.72 -49.75
N ALA A 74 -11.78 13.51 -49.80
CA ALA A 74 -11.68 12.54 -48.71
C ALA A 74 -10.22 12.19 -48.41
N SER A 75 -9.39 11.95 -49.43
CA SER A 75 -7.95 11.69 -49.32
C SER A 75 -7.21 12.81 -48.57
N ILE A 76 -7.49 14.08 -48.92
CA ILE A 76 -6.89 15.25 -48.26
C ILE A 76 -7.31 15.31 -46.78
N VAL A 77 -8.60 15.11 -46.49
CA VAL A 77 -9.13 15.11 -45.12
C VAL A 77 -8.49 13.99 -44.29
N HIS A 78 -8.34 12.80 -44.85
CA HIS A 78 -7.73 11.65 -44.19
C HIS A 78 -6.26 11.93 -43.82
N CYS A 79 -5.47 12.43 -44.77
CA CYS A 79 -4.09 12.84 -44.52
C CYS A 79 -3.98 13.99 -43.50
N LEU A 80 -4.86 14.98 -43.58
CA LEU A 80 -4.83 16.13 -42.67
C LEU A 80 -5.19 15.74 -41.23
N SER A 81 -6.26 14.98 -41.06
CA SER A 81 -6.75 14.54 -39.75
C SER A 81 -5.72 13.67 -39.01
N LEU A 82 -5.11 12.70 -39.70
CA LEU A 82 -4.04 11.87 -39.12
C LEU A 82 -2.76 12.66 -38.85
N SER A 83 -2.41 13.59 -39.73
CA SER A 83 -1.26 14.48 -39.52
C SER A 83 -1.47 15.37 -38.28
N GLN A 84 -2.68 15.90 -38.08
CA GLN A 84 -3.01 16.68 -36.87
C GLN A 84 -3.00 15.81 -35.61
N PHE A 85 -3.56 14.60 -35.68
CA PHE A 85 -3.57 13.67 -34.56
C PHE A 85 -2.15 13.35 -34.07
N LEU A 86 -1.26 13.04 -35.02
CA LEU A 86 0.14 12.68 -34.78
C LEU A 86 1.08 13.90 -34.64
N ASN A 87 0.53 15.12 -34.71
CA ASN A 87 1.29 16.38 -34.65
C ASN A 87 2.44 16.46 -35.68
N TYR A 88 2.20 15.95 -36.88
CA TYR A 88 3.15 16.02 -38.01
C TYR A 88 3.17 17.43 -38.62
N ARG A 89 4.36 18.02 -38.77
CA ARG A 89 4.57 19.37 -39.33
C ARG A 89 5.46 19.41 -40.59
N GLY A 90 5.74 18.27 -41.22
CA GLY A 90 6.63 18.20 -42.37
C GLY A 90 6.01 18.66 -43.69
N ARG A 91 6.84 18.80 -44.73
CA ARG A 91 6.41 19.23 -46.08
C ARG A 91 5.64 18.16 -46.87
N GLY A 92 5.64 16.90 -46.42
CA GLY A 92 5.03 15.77 -47.14
C GLY A 92 3.54 15.97 -47.40
N PHE A 93 2.78 16.50 -46.44
CA PHE A 93 1.35 16.78 -46.62
C PHE A 93 1.10 17.80 -47.74
N LYS A 94 1.94 18.86 -47.83
CA LYS A 94 1.84 19.85 -48.90
C LYS A 94 2.09 19.24 -50.28
N PHE A 95 3.04 18.29 -50.37
CA PHE A 95 3.29 17.54 -51.60
C PHE A 95 2.08 16.71 -52.00
N VAL A 96 1.46 15.98 -51.06
CA VAL A 96 0.22 15.23 -51.33
C VAL A 96 -0.89 16.15 -51.82
N CYS A 97 -1.11 17.31 -51.19
CA CYS A 97 -2.13 18.27 -51.65
C CYS A 97 -1.86 18.80 -53.08
N LEU A 98 -0.61 19.17 -53.38
CA LEU A 98 -0.23 19.64 -54.71
C LEU A 98 -0.41 18.54 -55.77
N PHE A 99 -0.02 17.32 -55.42
CA PHE A 99 -0.16 16.13 -56.27
C PHE A 99 -1.64 15.83 -56.55
N THR A 100 -2.48 15.83 -55.52
CA THR A 100 -3.94 15.63 -55.64
C THR A 100 -4.57 16.72 -56.51
N ALA A 101 -4.15 17.98 -56.38
CA ALA A 101 -4.65 19.07 -57.22
C ALA A 101 -4.26 18.89 -58.70
N ALA A 102 -3.03 18.47 -58.98
CA ALA A 102 -2.58 18.15 -60.34
C ALA A 102 -3.37 16.97 -60.93
N SER A 103 -3.59 15.91 -60.14
CA SER A 103 -4.42 14.76 -60.54
C SER A 103 -5.87 15.16 -60.83
N ALA A 104 -6.46 16.07 -60.04
CA ALA A 104 -7.81 16.58 -60.28
C ALA A 104 -7.92 17.30 -61.63
N LEU A 105 -6.94 18.16 -61.97
CA LEU A 105 -6.91 18.86 -63.26
C LEU A 105 -6.77 17.89 -64.44
N LEU A 106 -5.89 16.90 -64.34
CA LEU A 106 -5.74 15.87 -65.36
C LEU A 106 -7.02 15.05 -65.51
N LEU A 107 -7.70 14.72 -64.42
CA LEU A 107 -8.95 13.96 -64.45
C LEU A 107 -10.09 14.73 -65.13
N VAL A 108 -10.18 16.05 -64.92
CA VAL A 108 -11.10 16.93 -65.66
C VAL A 108 -10.74 16.94 -67.15
N TYR A 109 -9.46 17.08 -67.50
CA TYR A 109 -9.01 17.08 -68.89
C TYR A 109 -9.42 15.80 -69.64
N PHE A 110 -9.14 14.63 -69.07
CA PHE A 110 -9.51 13.33 -69.66
C PHE A 110 -11.01 12.99 -69.54
N THR A 111 -11.81 13.83 -68.88
CA THR A 111 -13.27 13.68 -68.84
C THR A 111 -13.96 14.52 -69.91
N PHE A 112 -13.48 15.74 -70.16
CA PHE A 112 -14.15 16.68 -71.07
C PHE A 112 -13.51 16.78 -72.47
N PHE A 113 -12.19 16.72 -72.56
CA PHE A 113 -11.45 17.00 -73.81
C PHE A 113 -10.97 15.74 -74.53
N GLN A 114 -10.45 14.76 -73.79
CA GLN A 114 -10.01 13.47 -74.35
C GLN A 114 -10.56 12.30 -73.52
N PRO A 115 -11.82 11.86 -73.78
CA PRO A 115 -12.46 10.81 -73.00
C PRO A 115 -11.70 9.48 -73.05
N SER A 116 -10.97 9.17 -71.98
CA SER A 116 -10.26 7.90 -71.80
C SER A 116 -10.57 7.33 -70.43
N MET A 117 -11.26 6.19 -70.38
CA MET A 117 -11.52 5.48 -69.11
C MET A 117 -10.21 5.05 -68.46
N ARG A 118 -9.27 4.53 -69.25
CA ARG A 118 -7.99 4.02 -68.78
C ARG A 118 -7.13 5.11 -68.14
N SER A 119 -7.01 6.27 -68.79
CA SER A 119 -6.24 7.40 -68.25
C SER A 119 -6.83 7.92 -66.93
N ARG A 120 -8.16 7.96 -66.81
CA ARG A 120 -8.85 8.39 -65.58
C ARG A 120 -8.60 7.44 -64.41
N VAL A 121 -8.66 6.13 -64.65
CA VAL A 121 -8.35 5.11 -63.63
C VAL A 121 -6.90 5.24 -63.17
N TYR A 122 -5.93 5.40 -64.08
CA TYR A 122 -4.52 5.56 -63.71
C TYR A 122 -4.25 6.80 -62.87
N ILE A 123 -4.87 7.94 -63.22
CA ILE A 123 -4.70 9.18 -62.44
C ILE A 123 -5.26 9.00 -61.02
N SER A 124 -6.43 8.38 -60.89
CA SER A 124 -7.05 8.11 -59.59
C SER A 124 -6.24 7.14 -58.75
N ASP A 125 -5.82 6.00 -59.32
CA ASP A 125 -5.08 4.97 -58.61
C ASP A 125 -3.71 5.50 -58.15
N PHE A 126 -3.02 6.27 -59.01
CA PHE A 126 -1.72 6.85 -58.65
C PHE A 126 -1.83 7.88 -57.52
N GLN A 127 -2.92 8.67 -57.47
CA GLN A 127 -3.19 9.58 -56.36
C GLN A 127 -3.35 8.84 -55.03
N HIS A 128 -4.11 7.74 -55.00
CA HIS A 128 -4.31 6.96 -53.77
C HIS A 128 -3.06 6.16 -53.36
N ILE A 129 -2.22 5.74 -54.31
CA ILE A 129 -0.91 5.15 -53.99
C ILE A 129 -0.02 6.19 -53.29
N VAL A 130 -0.01 7.44 -53.76
CA VAL A 130 0.73 8.54 -53.13
C VAL A 130 0.20 8.86 -51.73
N GLU A 131 -1.14 8.88 -51.55
CA GLU A 131 -1.78 9.01 -50.22
C GLU A 131 -1.32 7.91 -49.26
N ALA A 132 -1.43 6.65 -49.68
CA ALA A 132 -1.08 5.50 -48.86
C ALA A 132 0.42 5.50 -48.50
N ALA A 133 1.29 5.82 -49.45
CA ALA A 133 2.74 5.94 -49.21
C ALA A 133 3.07 7.05 -48.19
N PHE A 134 2.41 8.20 -48.28
CA PHE A 134 2.58 9.28 -47.30
C PHE A 134 2.12 8.86 -45.90
N LEU A 135 0.93 8.28 -45.79
CA LEU A 135 0.41 7.82 -44.50
C LEU A 135 1.27 6.70 -43.90
N LEU A 136 1.73 5.74 -44.70
CA LEU A 136 2.69 4.72 -44.26
C LEU A 136 3.95 5.37 -43.67
N PHE A 137 4.54 6.34 -44.36
CA PHE A 137 5.70 7.08 -43.85
C PHE A 137 5.40 7.75 -42.50
N VAL A 138 4.25 8.42 -42.38
CA VAL A 138 3.84 9.09 -41.14
C VAL A 138 3.68 8.07 -40.00
N PHE A 139 3.02 6.94 -40.24
CA PHE A 139 2.83 5.90 -39.22
C PHE A 139 4.13 5.22 -38.80
N PHE A 140 4.99 4.86 -39.75
CA PHE A 140 6.30 4.26 -39.45
C PHE A 140 7.18 5.17 -38.60
N LYS A 141 7.18 6.48 -38.88
CA LYS A 141 8.11 7.42 -38.25
C LYS A 141 7.56 8.05 -36.96
N TYR A 142 6.26 8.35 -36.89
CA TYR A 142 5.68 9.15 -35.81
C TYR A 142 4.68 8.38 -34.93
N ALA A 143 4.02 7.34 -35.44
CA ALA A 143 2.99 6.63 -34.69
C ALA A 143 3.49 5.33 -34.04
N ARG A 144 4.45 4.62 -34.66
CA ARG A 144 4.86 3.27 -34.24
C ARG A 144 5.32 3.15 -32.79
N LYS A 145 6.02 4.15 -32.27
CA LYS A 145 6.52 4.18 -30.88
C LYS A 145 5.43 4.58 -29.87
N PRO A 146 4.70 5.70 -30.05
CA PRO A 146 3.66 6.09 -29.09
C PRO A 146 2.37 5.25 -29.19
N TYR A 147 2.05 4.68 -30.35
CA TYR A 147 0.77 4.02 -30.61
C TYR A 147 0.99 2.68 -31.33
N PRO A 148 1.57 1.67 -30.66
CA PRO A 148 2.05 0.46 -31.31
C PRO A 148 0.91 -0.35 -31.96
N ASN A 149 -0.20 -0.57 -31.24
CA ASN A 149 -1.29 -1.41 -31.73
C ASN A 149 -2.02 -0.74 -32.89
N ALA A 150 -2.33 0.55 -32.74
CA ALA A 150 -3.00 1.28 -33.80
C ALA A 150 -2.12 1.42 -35.05
N SER A 151 -0.80 1.57 -34.87
CA SER A 151 0.13 1.65 -36.00
C SER A 151 0.20 0.35 -36.81
N ILE A 152 0.14 -0.81 -36.16
CA ILE A 152 0.08 -2.10 -36.85
C ILE A 152 -1.16 -2.17 -37.74
N VAL A 153 -2.33 -1.81 -37.19
CA VAL A 153 -3.60 -1.78 -37.91
C VAL A 153 -3.51 -0.89 -39.15
N TYR A 154 -3.04 0.35 -38.99
CA TYR A 154 -2.90 1.29 -40.10
C TYR A 154 -1.87 0.84 -41.15
N ILE A 155 -0.72 0.33 -40.74
CA ILE A 155 0.31 -0.14 -41.68
C ILE A 155 -0.22 -1.30 -42.52
N ILE A 156 -0.92 -2.26 -41.91
CA ILE A 156 -1.50 -3.40 -42.63
C ILE A 156 -2.54 -2.90 -43.64
N ILE A 157 -3.52 -2.11 -43.20
CA ILE A 157 -4.60 -1.69 -44.11
C ILE A 157 -4.10 -0.76 -45.22
N LEU A 158 -3.18 0.18 -44.94
CA LEU A 158 -2.62 1.06 -45.95
C LEU A 158 -1.80 0.29 -46.99
N THR A 159 -1.10 -0.77 -46.57
CA THR A 159 -0.36 -1.65 -47.50
C THR A 159 -1.32 -2.43 -48.39
N LEU A 160 -2.42 -2.96 -47.84
CA LEU A 160 -3.45 -3.66 -48.62
C LEU A 160 -4.15 -2.72 -49.60
N VAL A 161 -4.47 -1.50 -49.19
CA VAL A 161 -5.07 -0.47 -50.05
C VAL A 161 -4.12 -0.06 -51.16
N ALA A 162 -2.83 0.16 -50.86
CA ALA A 162 -1.83 0.47 -51.89
C ALA A 162 -1.67 -0.68 -52.90
N ALA A 163 -1.59 -1.93 -52.42
CA ALA A 163 -1.53 -3.11 -53.26
C ALA A 163 -2.78 -3.23 -54.15
N SER A 164 -3.97 -2.98 -53.60
CA SER A 164 -5.25 -2.97 -54.32
C SER A 164 -5.23 -2.02 -55.54
N PHE A 165 -4.78 -0.77 -55.34
CA PHE A 165 -4.68 0.20 -56.43
C PHE A 165 -3.59 -0.13 -57.45
N ILE A 166 -2.45 -0.68 -57.01
CA ILE A 166 -1.39 -1.17 -57.91
C ILE A 166 -1.91 -2.32 -58.77
N THR A 167 -2.59 -3.29 -58.17
CA THR A 167 -3.22 -4.41 -58.88
C THR A 167 -4.23 -3.88 -59.90
N ARG A 168 -5.11 -2.96 -59.51
CA ARG A 168 -6.07 -2.33 -60.44
C ARG A 168 -5.36 -1.70 -61.66
N THR A 169 -4.27 -0.97 -61.42
CA THR A 169 -3.48 -0.33 -62.48
C THR A 169 -2.90 -1.34 -63.46
N ILE A 170 -2.35 -2.46 -62.96
CA ILE A 170 -1.74 -3.51 -63.81
C ILE A 170 -2.79 -4.25 -64.64
N PHE A 171 -3.91 -4.63 -64.03
CA PHE A 171 -4.95 -5.39 -64.72
C PHE A 171 -5.72 -4.55 -65.74
N MET A 172 -5.83 -3.24 -65.55
CA MET A 172 -6.49 -2.33 -66.50
C MET A 172 -5.80 -2.28 -67.88
N ASP A 173 -4.54 -2.72 -67.99
CA ASP A 173 -3.83 -2.85 -69.26
C ASP A 173 -4.32 -4.07 -70.10
N ARG A 174 -4.92 -5.07 -69.44
CA ARG A 174 -5.27 -6.37 -70.05
C ARG A 174 -6.76 -6.52 -70.38
N VAL A 175 -7.59 -5.51 -70.12
CA VAL A 175 -9.05 -5.60 -70.22
C VAL A 175 -9.57 -4.76 -71.40
N ALA A 176 -10.35 -5.39 -72.29
CA ALA A 176 -11.07 -4.68 -73.34
C ALA A 176 -12.18 -3.80 -72.73
N GLN A 177 -12.38 -2.60 -73.28
CA GLN A 177 -13.20 -1.50 -72.73
C GLN A 177 -14.65 -1.87 -72.33
N GLN A 178 -15.22 -2.98 -72.83
CA GLN A 178 -16.61 -3.40 -72.57
C GLN A 178 -16.78 -4.42 -71.42
N ASP A 179 -15.73 -5.11 -70.95
CA ASP A 179 -15.85 -6.22 -69.98
C ASP A 179 -15.25 -5.93 -68.59
N ALA A 180 -14.85 -4.67 -68.33
CA ALA A 180 -14.15 -4.31 -67.09
C ALA A 180 -15.02 -4.37 -65.83
N ILE A 181 -16.33 -4.14 -65.99
CA ILE A 181 -17.29 -4.07 -64.86
C ILE A 181 -17.81 -5.47 -64.49
N LEU A 182 -17.77 -6.43 -65.42
CA LEU A 182 -18.30 -7.80 -65.22
C LEU A 182 -17.26 -8.79 -64.65
N ASN A 183 -16.07 -8.30 -64.32
CA ASN A 183 -14.93 -9.15 -63.98
C ASN A 183 -14.77 -9.30 -62.44
N PRO A 184 -14.70 -10.54 -61.90
CA PRO A 184 -14.62 -10.81 -60.45
C PRO A 184 -13.50 -10.09 -59.70
N TRP A 185 -12.40 -9.75 -60.39
CA TRP A 185 -11.29 -9.02 -59.80
C TRP A 185 -11.67 -7.57 -59.43
N PHE A 186 -12.57 -6.94 -60.18
CA PHE A 186 -13.00 -5.55 -59.92
C PHE A 186 -13.89 -5.47 -58.67
N ASP A 187 -14.84 -6.39 -58.51
CA ASP A 187 -15.71 -6.46 -57.33
C ASP A 187 -14.90 -6.72 -56.04
N SER A 188 -13.85 -7.53 -56.13
CA SER A 188 -12.97 -7.84 -54.99
C SER A 188 -12.17 -6.61 -54.51
N LEU A 189 -11.68 -5.80 -55.46
CA LEU A 189 -10.97 -4.55 -55.14
C LEU A 189 -11.92 -3.47 -54.61
N LEU A 190 -13.13 -3.40 -55.16
CA LEU A 190 -14.17 -2.50 -54.68
C LEU A 190 -14.53 -2.86 -53.24
N PHE A 191 -14.76 -4.14 -52.92
CA PHE A 191 -15.05 -4.62 -51.57
C PHE A 191 -13.95 -4.24 -50.55
N LEU A 192 -12.68 -4.46 -50.90
CA LEU A 192 -11.55 -4.11 -50.04
C LEU A 192 -11.50 -2.60 -49.73
N ASN A 193 -11.69 -1.76 -50.75
CA ASN A 193 -11.54 -0.31 -50.59
C ASN A 193 -12.80 0.37 -50.02
N SER A 194 -14.01 -0.14 -50.31
CA SER A 194 -15.26 0.52 -49.94
C SER A 194 -15.91 -0.04 -48.66
N VAL A 195 -15.56 -1.26 -48.25
CA VAL A 195 -16.10 -1.91 -47.05
C VAL A 195 -15.00 -2.16 -46.02
N ILE A 196 -13.95 -2.89 -46.38
CA ILE A 196 -12.92 -3.32 -45.41
C ILE A 196 -12.11 -2.11 -44.92
N ALA A 197 -11.54 -1.30 -45.83
CA ALA A 197 -10.66 -0.20 -45.43
C ALA A 197 -11.33 0.82 -44.49
N PRO A 198 -12.55 1.32 -44.74
CA PRO A 198 -13.24 2.22 -43.81
C PRO A 198 -13.46 1.61 -42.41
N MET A 199 -13.74 0.31 -42.32
CA MET A 199 -13.87 -0.38 -41.03
C MET A 199 -12.57 -0.36 -40.23
N PHE A 200 -11.46 -0.72 -40.89
CA PHE A 200 -10.14 -0.71 -40.27
C PHE A 200 -9.67 0.70 -39.92
N TYR A 201 -10.00 1.71 -40.73
CA TYR A 201 -9.71 3.11 -40.46
C TYR A 201 -10.50 3.66 -39.26
N ALA A 202 -11.78 3.31 -39.11
CA ALA A 202 -12.55 3.72 -37.94
C ALA A 202 -12.08 3.01 -36.66
N ALA A 203 -11.84 1.69 -36.72
CA ALA A 203 -11.28 0.92 -35.61
C ALA A 203 -9.88 1.43 -35.23
N GLY A 204 -9.04 1.74 -36.22
CA GLY A 204 -7.70 2.30 -36.04
C GLY A 204 -7.73 3.64 -35.33
N MET A 205 -8.66 4.55 -35.67
CA MET A 205 -8.81 5.81 -34.93
C MET A 205 -9.27 5.63 -33.50
N ALA A 206 -10.18 4.69 -33.24
CA ALA A 206 -10.60 4.37 -31.89
C ALA A 206 -9.42 3.84 -31.04
N LEU A 207 -8.61 2.94 -31.60
CA LEU A 207 -7.38 2.44 -31.00
C LEU A 207 -6.37 3.56 -30.73
N LEU A 208 -6.12 4.45 -31.70
CA LEU A 208 -5.24 5.61 -31.53
C LEU A 208 -5.69 6.48 -30.35
N CYS A 209 -6.99 6.76 -30.24
CA CYS A 209 -7.53 7.56 -29.14
C CYS A 209 -7.39 6.84 -27.79
N ASN A 210 -7.61 5.52 -27.75
CA ASN A 210 -7.47 4.72 -26.55
C ASN A 210 -6.03 4.69 -26.03
N GLU A 211 -5.06 4.35 -26.88
CA GLU A 211 -3.63 4.33 -26.51
C GLU A 211 -3.14 5.73 -26.08
N ARG A 212 -3.64 6.80 -26.72
CA ARG A 212 -3.33 8.18 -26.30
C ARG A 212 -3.88 8.51 -24.92
N ARG A 213 -5.09 8.04 -24.60
CA ARG A 213 -5.69 8.24 -23.28
C ARG A 213 -4.90 7.50 -22.21
N GLU A 214 -4.54 6.24 -22.47
CA GLU A 214 -3.72 5.41 -21.58
C GLU A 214 -2.36 6.06 -21.30
N LEU A 215 -1.63 6.50 -22.33
CA LEU A 215 -0.37 7.22 -22.17
C LEU A 215 -0.51 8.50 -21.33
N ARG A 216 -1.63 9.22 -21.46
CA ARG A 216 -1.87 10.44 -20.68
C ARG A 216 -2.15 10.11 -19.22
N LEU A 217 -2.91 9.05 -18.95
CA LEU A 217 -3.19 8.59 -17.59
C LEU A 217 -1.90 8.14 -16.90
N ASN A 218 -1.10 7.30 -17.55
CA ASN A 218 0.18 6.82 -17.00
C ASN A 218 1.15 7.97 -16.68
N LYS A 219 1.20 9.01 -17.52
CA LYS A 219 2.01 10.20 -17.22
C LYS A 219 1.51 11.01 -16.04
N LEU A 220 0.19 11.11 -15.86
CA LEU A 220 -0.41 11.82 -14.73
C LEU A 220 -0.18 11.07 -13.42
N THR A 221 -0.34 9.74 -13.43
CA THR A 221 -0.07 8.89 -12.26
C THR A 221 1.41 8.91 -11.89
N GLU A 222 2.33 8.75 -12.85
CA GLU A 222 3.77 8.83 -12.59
C GLU A 222 4.17 10.19 -11.99
N LYS A 223 3.60 11.29 -12.52
CA LYS A 223 3.84 12.62 -11.95
C LYS A 223 3.32 12.73 -10.52
N ALA A 224 2.11 12.24 -10.24
CA ALA A 224 1.54 12.26 -8.90
C ALA A 224 2.39 11.44 -7.91
N HIS A 225 2.87 10.26 -8.31
CA HIS A 225 3.77 9.44 -7.49
C HIS A 225 5.09 10.16 -7.19
N LYS A 226 5.73 10.77 -8.18
CA LYS A 226 6.97 11.53 -7.97
C LYS A 226 6.76 12.73 -7.04
N ASP A 227 5.65 13.45 -7.21
CA ASP A 227 5.32 14.58 -6.33
C ASP A 227 5.11 14.13 -4.87
N LEU A 228 4.54 12.93 -4.64
CA LEU A 228 4.40 12.33 -3.30
C LEU A 228 5.75 11.89 -2.71
N GLU A 229 6.58 11.21 -3.50
CA GLU A 229 7.91 10.75 -3.08
C GLU A 229 8.82 11.93 -2.69
N ILE A 230 8.83 12.99 -3.50
CA ILE A 230 9.59 14.21 -3.21
C ILE A 230 9.12 14.86 -1.91
N ARG A 231 7.81 14.90 -1.65
CA ARG A 231 7.27 15.44 -0.38
C ARG A 231 7.74 14.63 0.83
N GLY A 232 7.72 13.30 0.74
CA GLY A 232 8.20 12.42 1.80
C GLY A 232 9.70 12.60 2.09
N LEU A 233 10.52 12.60 1.03
CA LEU A 233 11.98 12.78 1.16
C LEU A 233 12.35 14.15 1.71
N PHE A 234 11.64 15.20 1.27
CA PHE A 234 11.82 16.57 1.76
C PHE A 234 11.56 16.65 3.27
N LEU A 235 10.47 16.06 3.74
CA LEU A 235 10.10 16.10 5.16
C LEU A 235 11.08 15.29 6.02
N SER A 236 11.49 14.10 5.57
CA SER A 236 12.53 13.31 6.25
C SER A 236 13.87 14.04 6.35
N THR A 237 14.30 14.69 5.26
CA THR A 237 15.56 15.46 5.25
C THR A 237 15.48 16.65 6.20
N ILE A 238 14.37 17.39 6.19
CA ILE A 238 14.16 18.53 7.10
C ILE A 238 14.18 18.08 8.56
N SER A 239 13.59 16.94 8.90
CA SER A 239 13.67 16.39 10.26
C SER A 239 15.10 16.28 10.74
N HIS A 240 15.94 15.63 9.94
CA HIS A 240 17.34 15.39 10.29
C HIS A 240 18.13 16.70 10.42
N GLU A 241 17.88 17.64 9.51
CA GLU A 241 18.51 18.98 9.50
C GLU A 241 18.05 19.87 10.66
N ILE A 242 16.81 19.70 11.18
CA ILE A 242 16.33 20.39 12.38
C ILE A 242 16.84 19.72 13.65
N ARG A 243 16.85 18.38 13.70
CA ARG A 243 17.23 17.60 14.90
C ARG A 243 18.70 17.81 15.28
N THR A 244 19.59 17.92 14.29
CA THR A 244 21.04 18.08 14.51
C THR A 244 21.40 19.35 15.31
N PRO A 245 21.01 20.57 14.89
CA PRO A 245 21.29 21.78 15.67
C PRO A 245 20.53 21.81 17.00
N LEU A 246 19.32 21.25 17.04
CA LEU A 246 18.49 21.21 18.25
C LEU A 246 19.14 20.36 19.35
N ASN A 247 19.68 19.19 19.01
CA ASN A 247 20.45 18.35 19.93
C ASN A 247 21.73 19.04 20.40
N GLY A 248 22.35 19.88 19.55
CA GLY A 248 23.49 20.71 19.94
C GLY A 248 23.13 21.78 20.97
N ILE A 249 21.99 22.44 20.81
CA ILE A 249 21.45 23.42 21.78
C ILE A 249 21.11 22.73 23.10
N LEU A 250 20.39 21.60 23.03
CA LEU A 250 19.94 20.84 24.19
C LEU A 250 21.14 20.32 25.00
N GLY A 251 22.14 19.73 24.32
CA GLY A 251 23.38 19.29 24.94
C GLY A 251 24.18 20.44 25.59
N SER A 252 24.25 21.60 24.93
CA SER A 252 24.91 22.79 25.49
C SER A 252 24.20 23.31 26.74
N ALA A 253 22.86 23.37 26.70
CA ALA A 253 22.05 23.80 27.84
C ALA A 253 22.15 22.83 29.02
N GLN A 254 22.16 21.51 28.76
CA GLN A 254 22.35 20.47 29.78
C GLN A 254 23.73 20.59 30.44
N LEU A 255 24.78 20.83 29.67
CA LEU A 255 26.14 21.02 30.19
C LEU A 255 26.23 22.24 31.10
N VAL A 256 25.62 23.37 30.71
CA VAL A 256 25.59 24.58 31.55
C VAL A 256 24.75 24.35 32.80
N LEU A 257 23.61 23.66 32.69
CA LEU A 257 22.75 23.32 33.83
C LEU A 257 23.49 22.49 34.88
N ASN A 258 24.27 21.50 34.42
CA ASN A 258 25.05 20.60 35.28
C ASN A 258 26.26 21.28 35.92
N GLN A 259 26.78 22.38 35.34
CA GLN A 259 27.96 23.10 35.83
C GLN A 259 27.63 24.34 36.66
N THR A 260 26.42 24.90 36.53
CA THR A 260 26.06 26.16 37.19
C THR A 260 25.45 25.94 38.58
N SER A 261 25.96 26.68 39.57
CA SER A 261 25.39 26.75 40.92
C SER A 261 24.42 27.93 41.10
N ASP A 262 24.32 28.83 40.11
CA ASP A 262 23.44 30.00 40.13
C ASP A 262 22.00 29.60 39.78
N SER A 263 21.07 29.88 40.69
CA SER A 263 19.65 29.57 40.55
C SER A 263 18.98 30.27 39.36
N ARG A 264 19.48 31.45 38.94
CA ARG A 264 18.95 32.14 37.74
C ARG A 264 19.36 31.42 36.46
N ASN A 265 20.62 31.01 36.36
CA ASN A 265 21.12 30.29 35.19
C ASN A 265 20.46 28.91 35.06
N LYS A 266 20.14 28.23 36.18
CA LYS A 266 19.35 26.99 36.15
C LYS A 266 17.98 27.18 35.51
N ALA A 267 17.23 28.20 35.95
CA ALA A 267 15.91 28.50 35.38
C ALA A 267 15.97 28.81 33.88
N TYR A 268 17.00 29.52 33.41
CA TYR A 268 17.20 29.77 31.97
C TYR A 268 17.55 28.50 31.19
N CYS A 269 18.43 27.64 31.73
CA CYS A 269 18.77 26.37 31.09
C CYS A 269 17.57 25.42 31.03
N GLU A 270 16.80 25.28 32.11
CA GLU A 270 15.55 24.50 32.14
C GLU A 270 14.55 25.02 31.10
N ALA A 271 14.40 26.35 30.96
CA ALA A 271 13.55 26.94 29.94
C ALA A 271 14.02 26.61 28.50
N ILE A 272 15.34 26.62 28.25
CA ILE A 272 15.92 26.25 26.94
C ILE A 272 15.69 24.77 26.65
N ILE A 273 15.94 23.89 27.62
CA ILE A 273 15.75 22.43 27.47
C ILE A 273 14.28 22.13 27.18
N ASN A 274 13.35 22.64 27.99
CA ASN A 274 11.91 22.44 27.80
C ASN A 274 11.44 22.97 26.43
N SER A 275 11.99 24.09 25.97
CA SER A 275 11.68 24.64 24.65
C SER A 275 12.21 23.76 23.51
N ALA A 276 13.41 23.22 23.66
CA ALA A 276 14.03 22.35 22.67
C ALA A 276 13.32 20.98 22.58
N GLU A 277 12.94 20.39 23.72
CA GLU A 277 12.13 19.17 23.78
C GLU A 277 10.74 19.38 23.17
N SER A 278 10.10 20.52 23.45
CA SER A 278 8.82 20.89 22.84
C SER A 278 8.93 21.02 21.32
N LEU A 279 10.05 21.55 20.81
CA LEU A 279 10.30 21.66 19.37
C LEU A 279 10.55 20.29 18.74
N ASN A 280 11.27 19.38 19.41
CA ASN A 280 11.45 18.00 18.94
C ASN A 280 10.10 17.28 18.81
N LEU A 281 9.25 17.38 19.85
CA LEU A 281 7.90 16.81 19.81
C LEU A 281 7.05 17.37 18.66
N LEU A 282 7.19 18.66 18.36
CA LEU A 282 6.53 19.32 17.25
C LEU A 282 7.00 18.78 15.89
N VAL A 283 8.31 18.66 15.71
CA VAL A 283 8.92 18.12 14.49
C VAL A 283 8.48 16.68 14.27
N ASP A 284 8.53 15.84 15.30
CA ASP A 284 8.08 14.44 15.23
C ASP A 284 6.60 14.35 14.84
N LYS A 285 5.72 15.19 15.42
CA LYS A 285 4.30 15.25 15.04
C LYS A 285 4.07 15.69 13.59
N VAL A 286 4.86 16.62 13.07
CA VAL A 286 4.76 17.05 11.67
C VAL A 286 5.15 15.92 10.72
N LEU A 287 6.22 15.20 11.04
CA LEU A 287 6.68 14.07 10.23
C LEU A 287 5.71 12.92 10.25
N GLU A 288 5.16 12.63 11.43
CA GLU A 288 4.17 11.60 11.60
C GLU A 288 2.89 11.92 10.82
N TYR A 289 2.39 13.15 10.90
CA TYR A 289 1.27 13.58 10.07
C TYR A 289 1.56 13.41 8.57
N ALA A 290 2.78 13.74 8.14
CA ALA A 290 3.20 13.61 6.76
C ALA A 290 3.42 12.16 6.30
N SER A 291 3.90 11.28 7.16
CA SER A 291 4.09 9.86 6.83
C SER A 291 2.75 9.14 6.70
N LEU A 292 1.71 9.58 7.42
CA LEU A 292 0.38 8.99 7.36
C LEU A 292 -0.33 9.20 6.01
N ASP A 293 0.05 10.21 5.21
CA ASP A 293 -0.50 10.43 3.85
C ASP A 293 0.01 9.39 2.81
N GLN A 294 1.02 8.57 3.16
CA GLN A 294 1.50 7.49 2.30
C GLN A 294 0.54 6.29 2.37
N HIS A 295 0.00 5.88 1.22
CA HIS A 295 -1.07 4.87 1.11
C HIS A 295 -0.62 3.43 1.41
N ASP A 296 0.67 3.16 1.61
CA ASP A 296 1.25 1.79 1.66
C ASP A 296 1.86 1.39 3.01
N GLU A 297 1.56 2.11 4.11
CA GLU A 297 2.07 1.71 5.42
C GLU A 297 1.23 0.54 5.98
N ALA A 298 1.76 -0.67 5.92
CA ALA A 298 1.14 -1.86 6.49
C ALA A 298 0.98 -1.75 8.02
N LEU A 299 -0.19 -2.12 8.55
CA LEU A 299 -0.43 -2.21 10.00
C LEU A 299 0.40 -3.35 10.61
N TYR A 300 1.03 -3.08 11.75
CA TYR A 300 1.76 -4.09 12.52
C TYR A 300 0.85 -4.65 13.60
N GLU A 301 0.06 -5.66 13.24
CA GLU A 301 -0.95 -6.24 14.12
C GLU A 301 -0.40 -7.43 14.91
N GLU A 302 -0.69 -7.43 16.21
CA GLU A 302 -0.35 -8.52 17.13
C GLU A 302 -1.51 -8.86 18.07
N ASP A 303 -1.45 -10.02 18.72
CA ASP A 303 -2.42 -10.41 19.74
C ASP A 303 -2.14 -9.67 21.05
N ILE A 304 -3.17 -9.01 21.57
CA ILE A 304 -3.08 -8.17 22.75
C ILE A 304 -4.15 -8.59 23.75
N GLU A 305 -3.73 -8.88 24.98
CA GLU A 305 -4.63 -8.93 26.13
C GLU A 305 -5.11 -7.50 26.44
N PHE A 306 -6.23 -7.12 25.83
CA PHE A 306 -6.62 -5.73 25.66
C PHE A 306 -6.86 -5.00 26.98
N LYS A 307 -7.48 -5.70 27.94
CA LYS A 307 -7.80 -5.14 29.26
C LYS A 307 -6.53 -4.80 30.05
N THR A 308 -5.60 -5.76 30.14
CA THR A 308 -4.31 -5.59 30.81
C THR A 308 -3.44 -4.56 30.10
N TRP A 309 -3.44 -4.54 28.77
CA TRP A 309 -2.74 -3.52 28.00
C TRP A 309 -3.28 -2.10 28.28
N LEU A 310 -4.61 -1.92 28.25
CA LEU A 310 -5.25 -0.63 28.46
C LEU A 310 -5.08 -0.13 29.89
N GLN A 311 -5.17 -1.03 30.89
CA GLN A 311 -4.88 -0.71 32.28
C GLN A 311 -3.45 -0.18 32.46
N ASN A 312 -2.46 -0.86 31.87
CA ASN A 312 -1.07 -0.42 31.87
C ASN A 312 -0.90 0.96 31.21
N LEU A 313 -1.61 1.20 30.10
CA LEU A 313 -1.57 2.49 29.42
C LEU A 313 -2.14 3.62 30.29
N CYS A 314 -3.27 3.37 30.95
CA CYS A 314 -3.88 4.34 31.85
C CYS A 314 -3.00 4.61 33.08
N LEU A 315 -2.34 3.59 33.63
CA LEU A 315 -1.39 3.73 34.73
C LEU A 315 -0.21 4.65 34.37
N LEU A 316 0.25 4.62 33.12
CA LEU A 316 1.31 5.53 32.64
C LEU A 316 0.86 6.99 32.59
N LEU A 317 -0.44 7.25 32.43
CA LEU A 317 -1.00 8.59 32.30
C LEU A 317 -1.52 9.16 33.63
N SER A 318 -1.71 8.33 34.65
CA SER A 318 -2.23 8.76 35.96
C SER A 318 -1.37 9.84 36.64
N PRO A 319 -0.02 9.84 36.59
CA PRO A 319 0.77 10.87 37.27
C PRO A 319 0.52 12.28 36.72
N LEU A 320 0.20 12.40 35.42
CA LEU A 320 -0.12 13.68 34.78
C LEU A 320 -1.45 14.25 35.30
N ALA A 321 -2.43 13.38 35.58
CA ALA A 321 -3.70 13.75 36.17
C ALA A 321 -3.53 14.09 37.66
N GLU A 322 -2.74 13.31 38.40
CA GLU A 322 -2.43 13.52 39.83
C GLU A 322 -1.71 14.85 40.08
N GLN A 323 -0.77 15.23 39.22
CA GLN A 323 -0.09 16.54 39.30
C GLN A 323 -1.07 17.71 39.23
N LYS A 324 -2.18 17.55 38.51
CA LYS A 324 -3.28 18.50 38.43
C LYS A 324 -4.42 18.23 39.42
N GLN A 325 -4.29 17.24 40.30
CA GLN A 325 -5.33 16.83 41.25
C GLN A 325 -6.67 16.44 40.59
N LEU A 326 -6.62 15.89 39.37
CA LEU A 326 -7.79 15.40 38.64
C LEU A 326 -8.13 13.97 39.08
N LYS A 327 -9.43 13.64 39.11
CA LYS A 327 -9.88 12.26 39.27
C LYS A 327 -9.76 11.53 37.94
N PHE A 328 -8.92 10.50 37.86
CA PHE A 328 -8.72 9.71 36.66
C PHE A 328 -9.36 8.32 36.80
N GLU A 329 -10.26 7.96 35.89
CA GLU A 329 -11.03 6.71 35.95
C GLU A 329 -10.93 5.90 34.66
N LEU A 330 -10.83 4.58 34.79
CA LEU A 330 -10.93 3.63 33.68
C LEU A 330 -12.15 2.72 33.90
N ALA A 331 -13.09 2.72 32.96
CA ALA A 331 -14.22 1.81 32.91
C ALA A 331 -14.10 0.92 31.66
N CYS A 332 -13.99 -0.39 31.86
CA CYS A 332 -13.78 -1.35 30.78
C CYS A 332 -14.84 -2.45 30.83
N ASN A 333 -15.84 -2.34 29.95
CA ASN A 333 -17.00 -3.23 29.87
C ASN A 333 -16.81 -4.25 28.73
N ILE A 334 -15.75 -5.06 28.83
CA ILE A 334 -15.44 -6.17 27.91
C ILE A 334 -15.14 -7.44 28.71
N PRO A 335 -15.20 -8.64 28.11
CA PRO A 335 -14.86 -9.90 28.77
C PRO A 335 -13.44 -9.88 29.36
N ASP A 336 -13.25 -10.49 30.53
CA ASP A 336 -11.96 -10.44 31.28
C ASP A 336 -10.78 -11.02 30.49
N LYS A 337 -11.02 -12.02 29.65
CA LYS A 337 -10.01 -12.67 28.80
C LYS A 337 -10.08 -12.23 27.32
N ALA A 338 -10.52 -10.99 27.07
CA ALA A 338 -10.61 -10.47 25.71
C ALA A 338 -9.22 -10.26 25.10
N CYS A 339 -8.85 -11.14 24.17
CA CYS A 339 -7.66 -10.99 23.32
C CYS A 339 -8.10 -10.44 21.96
N TYR A 340 -7.42 -9.40 21.48
CA TYR A 340 -7.69 -8.81 20.17
C TYR A 340 -6.43 -8.72 19.32
N TYR A 341 -6.60 -8.97 18.03
CA TYR A 341 -5.55 -8.81 17.04
C TYR A 341 -5.59 -7.40 16.46
N CYS A 342 -4.63 -6.55 16.82
CA CYS A 342 -4.57 -5.16 16.33
C CYS A 342 -3.18 -4.53 16.47
N ASP A 343 -3.01 -3.36 15.84
CA ASP A 343 -1.78 -2.57 15.96
C ASP A 343 -1.76 -1.80 17.29
N GLN A 344 -1.04 -2.36 18.26
CA GLN A 344 -0.88 -1.81 19.60
C GLN A 344 -0.32 -0.38 19.58
N GLN A 345 0.62 -0.09 18.68
CA GLN A 345 1.36 1.17 18.69
C GLN A 345 0.46 2.32 18.21
N LYS A 346 -0.25 2.11 17.10
CA LYS A 346 -1.17 3.12 16.56
C LYS A 346 -2.34 3.36 17.53
N LEU A 347 -2.87 2.31 18.16
CA LEU A 347 -3.94 2.47 19.14
C LEU A 347 -3.48 3.16 20.43
N ARG A 348 -2.27 2.82 20.92
CA ARG A 348 -1.62 3.51 22.05
C ARG A 348 -1.54 5.02 21.78
N GLN A 349 -1.12 5.39 20.58
CA GLN A 349 -0.95 6.79 20.19
C GLN A 349 -2.27 7.55 20.14
N ILE A 350 -3.32 6.95 19.58
CA ILE A 350 -4.68 7.52 19.61
C ILE A 350 -5.09 7.81 21.06
N ILE A 351 -4.99 6.81 21.94
CA ILE A 351 -5.43 6.94 23.34
C ILE A 351 -4.59 7.98 24.11
N ILE A 352 -3.26 7.95 23.99
CA ILE A 352 -2.38 8.95 24.64
C ILE A 352 -2.75 10.37 24.21
N ASN A 353 -3.01 10.58 22.92
CA ASN A 353 -3.33 11.92 22.43
C ASN A 353 -4.70 12.40 22.93
N LEU A 354 -5.73 11.55 22.91
CA LEU A 354 -7.06 11.91 23.43
C LEU A 354 -7.04 12.15 24.94
N VAL A 355 -6.45 11.24 25.72
CA VAL A 355 -6.35 11.37 27.19
C VAL A 355 -5.44 12.53 27.59
N GLY A 356 -4.32 12.72 26.87
CA GLY A 356 -3.43 13.85 27.07
C GLY A 356 -4.12 15.19 26.85
N ASN A 357 -4.97 15.31 25.82
CA ASN A 357 -5.80 16.49 25.62
C ASN A 357 -6.81 16.69 26.76
N ALA A 358 -7.51 15.63 27.18
CA ALA A 358 -8.45 15.70 28.30
C ALA A 358 -7.80 16.21 29.60
N ILE A 359 -6.64 15.66 29.98
CA ILE A 359 -5.88 16.09 31.17
C ILE A 359 -5.35 17.52 31.01
N LYS A 360 -4.89 17.88 29.80
CA LYS A 360 -4.35 19.21 29.53
C LYS A 360 -5.42 20.30 29.65
N PHE A 361 -6.62 20.08 29.12
CA PHE A 361 -7.67 21.10 29.09
C PHE A 361 -8.53 21.13 30.35
N THR A 362 -8.58 20.06 31.12
CA THR A 362 -9.25 20.03 32.43
C THR A 362 -8.30 20.53 33.52
N ASP A 363 -8.72 21.53 34.30
CA ASP A 363 -7.94 22.03 35.45
C ASP A 363 -8.43 21.45 36.78
N THR A 364 -9.73 21.26 36.92
CA THR A 364 -10.37 20.64 38.09
C THR A 364 -11.49 19.72 37.62
N GLY A 365 -11.63 18.56 38.23
CA GLY A 365 -12.72 17.63 37.93
C GLY A 365 -12.21 16.22 37.61
N THR A 366 -12.85 15.59 36.63
CA THR A 366 -12.67 14.19 36.28
C THR A 366 -12.31 13.99 34.80
N VAL A 367 -11.42 13.04 34.53
CA VAL A 367 -11.14 12.50 33.20
C VAL A 367 -11.40 11.00 33.25
N LYS A 368 -12.20 10.47 32.33
CA LYS A 368 -12.63 9.07 32.31
C LYS A 368 -12.37 8.44 30.94
N VAL A 369 -11.72 7.28 30.92
CA VAL A 369 -11.61 6.41 29.75
C VAL A 369 -12.65 5.31 29.86
N GLN A 370 -13.49 5.16 28.84
CA GLN A 370 -14.57 4.18 28.81
C GLN A 370 -14.50 3.31 27.55
N ILE A 371 -14.58 2.00 27.74
CA ILE A 371 -14.63 1.01 26.65
C ILE A 371 -15.92 0.20 26.80
N ASP A 372 -16.74 0.19 25.75
CA ASP A 372 -17.99 -0.57 25.71
C ASP A 372 -18.01 -1.54 24.50
N LEU A 373 -18.45 -2.77 24.72
CA LEU A 373 -18.73 -3.73 23.65
C LEU A 373 -20.08 -3.39 22.98
N ILE A 374 -20.06 -2.96 21.72
CA ILE A 374 -21.27 -2.61 20.96
C ILE A 374 -21.86 -3.84 20.29
N ASN A 375 -21.00 -4.66 19.69
CA ASN A 375 -21.40 -5.83 18.93
C ASN A 375 -20.42 -6.98 19.16
N GLU A 376 -20.96 -8.17 19.31
CA GLU A 376 -20.23 -9.41 19.58
C GLU A 376 -20.55 -10.40 18.46
N THR A 377 -19.54 -10.77 17.68
CA THR A 377 -19.65 -11.87 16.70
C THR A 377 -18.64 -12.94 17.05
N GLN A 378 -18.79 -14.14 16.46
CA GLN A 378 -17.87 -15.26 16.72
C GLN A 378 -16.42 -15.00 16.29
N LEU A 379 -16.17 -13.98 15.46
CA LEU A 379 -14.84 -13.71 14.89
C LEU A 379 -14.32 -12.33 15.24
N ASP A 380 -15.21 -11.34 15.31
CA ASP A 380 -14.84 -9.95 15.50
C ASP A 380 -15.76 -9.27 16.53
N HIS A 381 -15.21 -8.38 17.35
CA HIS A 381 -15.96 -7.54 18.29
C HIS A 381 -15.89 -6.08 17.85
N THR A 382 -17.00 -5.36 17.94
CA THR A 382 -17.03 -3.91 17.74
C THR A 382 -17.03 -3.22 19.09
N LEU A 383 -15.96 -2.45 19.37
CA LEU A 383 -15.78 -1.71 20.61
C LEU A 383 -16.03 -0.22 20.38
N LYS A 384 -16.70 0.44 21.32
CA LYS A 384 -16.72 1.90 21.45
C LYS A 384 -15.64 2.32 22.44
N VAL A 385 -14.69 3.13 21.99
CA VAL A 385 -13.71 3.78 22.87
C VAL A 385 -14.15 5.22 23.07
N SER A 386 -14.25 5.67 24.31
CA SER A 386 -14.66 7.04 24.67
C SER A 386 -13.72 7.63 25.72
N VAL A 387 -13.27 8.86 25.51
CA VAL A 387 -12.53 9.66 26.50
C VAL A 387 -13.39 10.86 26.88
N LEU A 388 -13.77 10.92 28.15
CA LEU A 388 -14.63 11.95 28.71
C LEU A 388 -13.81 12.88 29.61
N ASP A 389 -14.05 14.18 29.47
CA ASP A 389 -13.47 15.21 30.33
C ASP A 389 -14.56 16.15 30.84
N SER A 390 -14.33 16.74 32.00
CA SER A 390 -15.19 17.77 32.63
C SER A 390 -14.57 19.17 32.49
N GLY A 391 -13.81 19.37 31.42
CA GLY A 391 -13.14 20.62 31.13
C GLY A 391 -14.10 21.72 30.65
N PRO A 392 -13.57 22.79 30.03
CA PRO A 392 -14.35 23.96 29.65
C PRO A 392 -15.36 23.71 28.51
N GLY A 393 -15.32 22.55 27.86
CA GLY A 393 -16.10 22.29 26.65
C GLY A 393 -15.59 23.06 25.42
N ILE A 394 -16.26 22.86 24.29
CA ILE A 394 -15.89 23.36 22.96
C ILE A 394 -17.13 23.98 22.31
N GLU A 395 -16.96 25.11 21.63
CA GLU A 395 -18.03 25.74 20.85
C GLU A 395 -18.42 24.89 19.64
N LYS A 396 -19.73 24.79 19.35
CA LYS A 396 -20.25 23.95 18.25
C LYS A 396 -19.61 24.27 16.90
N ASP A 397 -19.41 25.56 16.62
CA ASP A 397 -18.85 26.02 15.34
C ASP A 397 -17.37 25.65 15.18
N GLU A 398 -16.66 25.33 16.27
CA GLU A 398 -15.26 24.89 16.23
C GLU A 398 -15.13 23.38 15.96
N ILE A 399 -16.13 22.56 16.34
CA ILE A 399 -16.04 21.09 16.32
C ILE A 399 -15.73 20.55 14.93
N ASP A 400 -16.39 21.07 13.89
CA ASP A 400 -16.30 20.57 12.52
C ASP A 400 -14.87 20.69 11.93
N TYR A 401 -14.06 21.60 12.48
CA TYR A 401 -12.73 21.92 11.96
C TYR A 401 -11.59 21.45 12.87
N LEU A 402 -11.88 20.89 14.05
CA LEU A 402 -10.85 20.50 15.03
C LEU A 402 -9.94 19.34 14.58
N THR A 403 -10.38 18.57 13.60
CA THR A 403 -9.58 17.48 13.00
C THR A 403 -8.73 17.98 11.83
N GLU A 404 -8.88 19.24 11.39
CA GLU A 404 -8.01 19.83 10.38
C GLU A 404 -6.64 20.17 10.96
N PRO A 405 -5.55 20.01 10.18
CA PRO A 405 -4.20 20.25 10.67
C PRO A 405 -4.00 21.73 11.03
N TYR A 406 -3.31 21.96 12.15
CA TYR A 406 -2.96 23.28 12.70
C TYR A 406 -4.13 24.10 13.24
N ILE A 407 -5.35 23.56 13.25
CA ILE A 407 -6.51 24.20 13.86
C ILE A 407 -6.52 23.96 15.38
N GLN A 408 -6.91 24.99 16.12
CA GLN A 408 -6.96 24.99 17.59
C GLN A 408 -8.24 25.68 18.05
N SER A 409 -8.93 25.08 19.01
CA SER A 409 -10.02 25.74 19.72
C SER A 409 -9.53 26.96 20.48
N SER A 410 -10.45 27.80 20.89
CA SER A 410 -10.19 28.95 21.76
C SER A 410 -9.44 28.54 23.05
N ALA A 411 -9.82 27.41 23.67
CA ALA A 411 -9.09 26.83 24.81
C ALA A 411 -7.67 26.31 24.44
N GLY A 412 -7.50 25.83 23.20
CA GLY A 412 -6.21 25.40 22.64
C GLY A 412 -5.18 26.52 22.53
N LYS A 413 -5.62 27.74 22.22
CA LYS A 413 -4.75 28.92 22.07
C LYS A 413 -4.21 29.42 23.42
N GLU A 414 -5.00 29.31 24.49
CA GLU A 414 -4.57 29.73 25.83
C GLU A 414 -3.64 28.71 26.50
N LYS A 415 -3.89 27.41 26.33
CA LYS A 415 -3.09 26.33 26.96
C LYS A 415 -1.97 25.78 26.09
N GLY A 416 -1.71 26.38 24.93
CA GLY A 416 -0.60 26.10 24.02
C GLY A 416 -0.65 24.69 23.41
N GLY A 417 -1.06 24.55 22.14
CA GLY A 417 -1.06 23.29 21.40
C GLY A 417 -0.38 23.40 20.04
N THR A 418 -0.22 22.28 19.34
CA THR A 418 0.33 22.26 17.97
C THR A 418 -0.77 22.24 16.91
N GLY A 419 -2.01 21.91 17.29
CA GLY A 419 -3.13 21.68 16.37
C GLY A 419 -2.98 20.42 15.50
N LEU A 420 -1.96 19.59 15.73
CA LEU A 420 -1.70 18.38 14.94
C LEU A 420 -2.25 17.10 15.60
N GLY A 421 -2.45 17.11 16.92
CA GLY A 421 -2.84 15.90 17.65
C GLY A 421 -4.13 15.27 17.11
N LEU A 422 -5.24 16.03 17.09
CA LEU A 422 -6.52 15.50 16.61
C LEU A 422 -6.50 15.17 15.11
N ALA A 423 -5.74 15.92 14.32
CA ALA A 423 -5.53 15.61 12.91
C ALA A 423 -4.81 14.26 12.72
N ILE A 424 -3.75 13.98 13.49
CA ILE A 424 -3.06 12.68 13.51
C ILE A 424 -4.03 11.57 13.96
N THR A 425 -4.78 11.80 15.05
CA THR A 425 -5.79 10.83 15.52
C THR A 425 -6.83 10.52 14.46
N SER A 426 -7.38 11.52 13.76
CA SER A 426 -8.34 11.31 12.68
C SER A 426 -7.75 10.46 11.56
N ARG A 427 -6.52 10.75 11.13
CA ARG A 427 -5.85 9.98 10.06
C ARG A 427 -5.52 8.55 10.48
N LEU A 428 -5.13 8.33 11.74
CA LEU A 428 -4.90 7.00 12.28
C LEU A 428 -6.20 6.19 12.35
N LEU A 429 -7.32 6.84 12.72
CA LEU A 429 -8.63 6.22 12.72
C LEU A 429 -9.09 5.84 11.30
N ASP A 430 -8.85 6.70 10.32
CA ASP A 430 -9.14 6.39 8.90
C ASP A 430 -8.42 5.10 8.45
N LYS A 431 -7.15 4.90 8.87
CA LYS A 431 -6.37 3.68 8.54
C LYS A 431 -6.96 2.40 9.15
N ILE A 432 -7.69 2.48 10.26
CA ILE A 432 -8.39 1.35 10.87
C ILE A 432 -9.89 1.33 10.54
N ASN A 433 -10.30 2.03 9.48
CA ASN A 433 -11.70 2.16 9.03
C ASN A 433 -12.66 2.67 10.13
N SER A 434 -12.19 3.63 10.92
CA SER A 434 -12.92 4.27 12.02
C SER A 434 -12.96 5.79 11.85
N GLN A 435 -13.84 6.46 12.59
CA GLN A 435 -13.96 7.92 12.59
C GLN A 435 -14.05 8.46 14.00
N LEU A 436 -13.51 9.66 14.21
CA LEU A 436 -13.58 10.37 15.48
C LEU A 436 -14.91 11.13 15.58
N GLU A 437 -15.70 10.80 16.60
CA GLU A 437 -16.91 11.51 17.00
C GLU A 437 -16.60 12.41 18.20
N ILE A 438 -17.02 13.68 18.13
CA ILE A 438 -16.81 14.66 19.18
C ILE A 438 -18.17 15.20 19.61
N THR A 439 -18.48 15.08 20.90
CA THR A 439 -19.65 15.74 21.51
C THR A 439 -19.17 16.60 22.68
N SER A 440 -19.57 17.87 22.72
CA SER A 440 -19.07 18.81 23.72
C SER A 440 -20.11 19.90 24.01
N GLU A 441 -20.10 20.38 25.25
CA GLU A 441 -20.92 21.50 25.71
C GLU A 441 -20.09 22.44 26.61
N LEU A 442 -20.18 23.75 26.34
CA LEU A 442 -19.46 24.78 27.07
C LEU A 442 -19.77 24.73 28.57
N GLY A 443 -18.72 24.68 29.38
CA GLY A 443 -18.77 24.62 30.85
C GLY A 443 -19.16 23.26 31.43
N VAL A 444 -19.47 22.26 30.60
CA VAL A 444 -19.84 20.90 31.04
C VAL A 444 -18.70 19.92 30.79
N GLY A 445 -18.07 19.98 29.61
CA GLY A 445 -16.98 19.09 29.23
C GLY A 445 -17.09 18.56 27.80
N SER A 446 -16.25 17.59 27.45
CA SER A 446 -16.24 16.97 26.11
C SER A 446 -16.12 15.45 26.17
N VAL A 447 -16.61 14.81 25.12
CA VAL A 447 -16.49 13.38 24.88
C VAL A 447 -15.95 13.17 23.47
N PHE A 448 -14.79 12.53 23.41
CA PHE A 448 -14.16 12.08 22.16
C PHE A 448 -14.33 10.57 22.07
N SER A 449 -15.00 10.08 21.04
CA SER A 449 -15.27 8.65 20.88
C SER A 449 -15.04 8.14 19.46
N PHE A 450 -14.74 6.86 19.33
CA PHE A 450 -14.63 6.18 18.04
C PHE A 450 -15.01 4.71 18.19
N ASN A 451 -15.42 4.10 17.07
CA ASN A 451 -15.82 2.69 17.04
C ASN A 451 -14.77 1.89 16.26
N MET A 452 -14.31 0.76 16.79
CA MET A 452 -13.34 -0.09 16.12
C MET A 452 -13.81 -1.54 16.10
N THR A 453 -13.63 -2.20 14.96
CA THR A 453 -13.92 -3.63 14.82
C THR A 453 -12.61 -4.40 14.90
N LEU A 454 -12.50 -5.28 15.89
CA LEU A 454 -11.30 -6.03 16.21
C LEU A 454 -11.54 -7.52 16.04
N ALA A 455 -10.63 -8.20 15.35
CA ALA A 455 -10.63 -9.66 15.29
C ALA A 455 -10.22 -10.24 16.65
N ILE A 456 -10.87 -11.32 17.07
CA ILE A 456 -10.53 -12.05 18.29
C ILE A 456 -9.16 -12.72 18.11
N GLY A 457 -8.23 -12.42 19.03
CA GLY A 457 -6.91 -13.03 19.11
C GLY A 457 -6.90 -14.31 19.95
N GLU A 458 -5.81 -15.08 19.90
CA GLU A 458 -5.63 -16.28 20.73
C GLU A 458 -4.88 -15.92 22.01
N LEU A 459 -5.50 -16.16 23.17
CA LEU A 459 -4.90 -15.89 24.48
C LEU A 459 -3.66 -16.78 24.73
N SER A 460 -3.67 -18.02 24.22
CA SER A 460 -2.57 -18.98 24.38
C SER A 460 -1.24 -18.50 23.79
N LEU A 461 -1.25 -17.71 22.73
CA LEU A 461 -0.04 -17.09 22.16
C LEU A 461 0.49 -15.93 23.01
N VAL A 462 -0.38 -15.26 23.77
CA VAL A 462 -0.02 -14.20 24.72
C VAL A 462 0.51 -14.82 26.02
N GLU A 463 -0.15 -15.87 26.54
CA GLU A 463 0.25 -16.58 27.76
C GLU A 463 1.58 -17.33 27.60
N GLN A 464 1.88 -17.90 26.42
CA GLN A 464 3.19 -18.50 26.12
C GLN A 464 4.35 -17.49 26.16
N ARG A 465 4.10 -16.20 25.89
CA ARG A 465 5.14 -15.16 26.05
C ARG A 465 5.42 -14.85 27.53
N HIS A 466 4.51 -15.16 28.45
CA HIS A 466 4.58 -14.74 29.85
C HIS A 466 4.94 -15.86 30.84
N GLN A 467 5.05 -17.13 30.42
CA GLN A 467 5.17 -18.24 31.37
C GLN A 467 6.30 -19.23 31.03
N SER A 468 7.54 -18.89 31.41
CA SER A 468 8.50 -19.88 31.92
C SER A 468 8.48 -19.77 33.45
N LYS A 469 7.75 -20.64 34.15
CA LYS A 469 7.66 -20.62 35.62
C LYS A 469 8.92 -21.11 36.35
N ASP A 470 9.91 -21.62 35.63
CA ASP A 470 11.26 -21.85 36.15
C ASP A 470 12.13 -20.62 35.88
N TYR A 471 11.97 -19.58 36.70
CA TYR A 471 12.92 -18.47 36.70
C TYR A 471 14.20 -18.91 37.39
N LEU A 472 15.34 -18.70 36.73
CA LEU A 472 16.66 -18.91 37.30
C LEU A 472 16.87 -17.96 38.48
N THR A 473 17.14 -18.50 39.66
CA THR A 473 17.47 -17.74 40.88
C THR A 473 18.98 -17.70 41.12
N GLY A 474 19.48 -16.73 41.89
CA GLY A 474 20.86 -16.73 42.40
C GLY A 474 21.97 -16.23 41.46
N LEU A 475 21.64 -15.66 40.30
CA LEU A 475 22.63 -15.09 39.36
C LEU A 475 23.44 -13.92 39.94
N ASP A 476 24.72 -13.82 39.57
CA ASP A 476 25.57 -12.62 39.77
C ASP A 476 25.33 -11.61 38.62
N VAL A 477 24.57 -10.55 38.91
CA VAL A 477 24.11 -9.55 37.93
C VAL A 477 24.90 -8.25 38.06
N LEU A 478 25.40 -7.70 36.94
CA LEU A 478 25.87 -6.32 36.88
C LEU A 478 24.79 -5.43 36.28
N LEU A 479 24.26 -4.49 37.06
CA LEU A 479 23.31 -3.47 36.60
C LEU A 479 24.04 -2.14 36.39
N VAL A 480 24.01 -1.64 35.16
CA VAL A 480 24.62 -0.37 34.75
C VAL A 480 23.50 0.62 34.42
N GLU A 481 23.25 1.57 35.30
CA GLU A 481 22.14 2.52 35.25
C GLU A 481 22.56 3.79 35.99
N ASP A 482 22.25 4.99 35.50
CA ASP A 482 22.68 6.25 36.13
C ASP A 482 21.65 6.81 37.13
N LEU A 483 20.37 6.53 36.92
CA LEU A 483 19.29 7.01 37.79
C LEU A 483 19.08 6.10 39.01
N ASP A 484 19.29 6.66 40.21
CA ASP A 484 19.13 5.96 41.50
C ASP A 484 17.74 5.33 41.68
N LEU A 485 16.69 5.93 41.11
CA LEU A 485 15.33 5.38 41.16
C LEU A 485 15.20 4.09 40.34
N ASN A 486 15.76 4.07 39.12
CA ASN A 486 15.74 2.90 38.25
C ASN A 486 16.59 1.77 38.83
N GLN A 487 17.73 2.09 39.44
CA GLN A 487 18.54 1.12 40.19
C GLN A 487 17.73 0.46 41.30
N LYS A 488 17.02 1.25 42.11
CA LYS A 488 16.19 0.73 43.21
C LYS A 488 15.08 -0.18 42.70
N ILE A 489 14.37 0.22 41.65
CA ILE A 489 13.27 -0.57 41.07
C ILE A 489 13.79 -1.90 40.51
N ALA A 490 14.89 -1.87 39.77
CA ALA A 490 15.50 -3.07 39.21
C ALA A 490 16.02 -4.02 40.30
N VAL A 491 16.63 -3.48 41.36
CA VAL A 491 17.05 -4.27 42.53
C VAL A 491 15.85 -4.89 43.23
N GLU A 492 14.77 -4.14 43.45
CA GLU A 492 13.55 -4.65 44.09
C GLU A 492 12.92 -5.78 43.28
N PHE A 493 12.85 -5.64 41.95
CA PHE A 493 12.29 -6.67 41.07
C PHE A 493 13.11 -7.97 41.03
N MET A 494 14.40 -7.90 41.35
CA MET A 494 15.31 -9.04 41.41
C MET A 494 15.53 -9.57 42.85
N ALA A 495 14.97 -8.91 43.86
CA ALA A 495 15.21 -9.23 45.27
C ALA A 495 14.62 -10.58 45.68
N ASP A 496 13.45 -10.93 45.14
CA ASP A 496 12.73 -12.17 45.45
C ASP A 496 13.40 -13.44 44.88
N ASP A 497 14.37 -13.29 43.95
CA ASP A 497 15.06 -14.38 43.23
C ASP A 497 16.49 -14.65 43.72
N GLU A 498 16.89 -14.10 44.88
CA GLU A 498 18.23 -14.26 45.48
C GLU A 498 19.41 -13.83 44.57
N HIS A 499 19.17 -12.98 43.57
CA HIS A 499 20.23 -12.46 42.69
C HIS A 499 21.22 -11.57 43.46
N LYS A 500 22.50 -11.68 43.11
CA LYS A 500 23.58 -10.83 43.65
C LYS A 500 23.88 -9.70 42.68
N ILE A 501 23.43 -8.51 43.02
CA ILE A 501 23.49 -7.36 42.11
C ILE A 501 24.67 -6.45 42.48
N LYS A 502 25.53 -6.14 41.52
CA LYS A 502 26.48 -5.03 41.61
C LYS A 502 26.01 -3.88 40.73
N LEU A 503 26.08 -2.66 41.27
CA LEU A 503 25.65 -1.44 40.59
C LEU A 503 26.85 -0.69 39.99
N ALA A 504 26.67 -0.20 38.77
CA ALA A 504 27.55 0.76 38.11
C ALA A 504 26.72 1.98 37.70
N LYS A 505 27.18 3.19 38.02
CA LYS A 505 26.44 4.43 37.72
C LYS A 505 26.82 5.05 36.38
N ASP A 506 27.88 4.53 35.76
CA ASP A 506 28.47 5.07 34.54
C ASP A 506 29.23 3.97 33.78
N GLY A 507 29.57 4.21 32.52
CA GLY A 507 30.22 3.25 31.64
C GLY A 507 31.64 2.92 32.07
N LYS A 508 32.40 3.88 32.62
CA LYS A 508 33.75 3.63 33.15
C LYS A 508 33.75 2.69 34.34
N SER A 509 32.87 2.89 35.31
CA SER A 509 32.72 2.00 36.48
C SER A 509 32.25 0.61 36.06
N ALA A 510 31.38 0.51 35.06
CA ALA A 510 30.98 -0.77 34.47
C ALA A 510 32.18 -1.54 33.91
N ILE A 511 33.04 -0.88 33.11
CA ILE A 511 34.24 -1.51 32.53
C ILE A 511 35.21 -1.97 33.64
N GLU A 512 35.46 -1.16 34.66
CA GLU A 512 36.35 -1.53 35.78
C GLU A 512 35.79 -2.71 36.58
N LEU A 513 34.48 -2.73 36.84
CA LEU A 513 33.81 -3.85 37.50
C LEU A 513 33.91 -5.13 36.66
N MET A 514 33.74 -5.06 35.34
CA MET A 514 33.87 -6.21 34.44
C MET A 514 35.31 -6.72 34.28
N LYS A 515 36.33 -5.90 34.54
CA LYS A 515 37.73 -6.37 34.63
C LYS A 515 37.97 -7.16 35.92
N LYS A 516 37.37 -6.70 37.03
CA LYS A 516 37.66 -7.22 38.37
C LYS A 516 36.83 -8.46 38.74
N TYR A 517 35.55 -8.47 38.39
CA TYR A 517 34.57 -9.50 38.76
C TYR A 517 34.05 -10.25 37.53
N HIS A 518 33.60 -11.48 37.73
CA HIS A 518 32.82 -12.23 36.74
C HIS A 518 31.34 -12.11 37.11
N PHE A 519 30.48 -12.02 36.09
CA PHE A 519 29.03 -11.91 36.20
C PHE A 519 28.39 -12.92 35.26
N ASP A 520 27.21 -13.40 35.65
CA ASP A 520 26.39 -14.30 34.84
C ASP A 520 25.61 -13.54 33.78
N VAL A 521 25.26 -12.27 34.04
CA VAL A 521 24.56 -11.39 33.09
C VAL A 521 24.83 -9.92 33.39
N VAL A 522 24.86 -9.09 32.35
CA VAL A 522 24.99 -7.64 32.45
C VAL A 522 23.72 -6.98 31.91
N LEU A 523 23.07 -6.15 32.73
CA LEU A 523 22.05 -5.21 32.31
C LEU A 523 22.72 -3.86 32.04
N LEU A 524 22.79 -3.44 30.77
CA LEU A 524 23.52 -2.24 30.35
C LEU A 524 22.56 -1.18 29.81
N ASP A 525 22.43 -0.06 30.51
CA ASP A 525 21.79 1.12 29.91
C ASP A 525 22.58 1.62 28.70
N MET A 526 21.86 1.91 27.62
CA MET A 526 22.45 2.43 26.40
C MET A 526 22.77 3.93 26.50
N ASN A 527 22.13 4.63 27.43
CA ASN A 527 22.27 6.07 27.65
C ASN A 527 22.87 6.34 29.05
N LEU A 528 24.19 6.22 29.18
CA LEU A 528 24.90 6.58 30.42
C LEU A 528 25.49 8.00 30.31
N PRO A 529 25.73 8.69 31.45
CA PRO A 529 26.18 10.07 31.49
C PRO A 529 27.59 10.31 30.90
N ASP A 530 28.44 9.27 30.83
CA ASP A 530 29.83 9.38 30.38
C ASP A 530 30.12 8.69 29.03
N LEU A 531 29.56 7.51 28.79
CA LEU A 531 29.77 6.68 27.61
C LEU A 531 28.45 6.04 27.17
N THR A 532 28.17 6.00 25.87
CA THR A 532 27.01 5.24 25.40
C THR A 532 27.24 3.74 25.60
N GLY A 533 26.18 2.94 25.79
CA GLY A 533 26.30 1.49 25.96
C GLY A 533 27.03 0.81 24.79
N GLN A 534 26.87 1.34 23.57
CA GLN A 534 27.66 0.91 22.40
C GLN A 534 29.16 1.16 22.57
N GLN A 535 29.56 2.31 23.12
CA GLN A 535 30.96 2.66 23.38
C GLN A 535 31.54 1.76 24.47
N VAL A 536 30.75 1.41 25.49
CA VAL A 536 31.14 0.43 26.52
C VAL A 536 31.46 -0.92 25.87
N LEU A 537 30.55 -1.46 25.05
CA LEU A 537 30.75 -2.74 24.34
C LEU A 537 31.94 -2.72 23.38
N LYS A 538 32.11 -1.64 22.60
CA LYS A 538 33.27 -1.48 21.69
C LYS A 538 34.59 -1.41 22.46
N THR A 539 34.59 -0.82 23.65
CA THR A 539 35.77 -0.73 24.51
C THR A 539 36.10 -2.09 25.11
N LEU A 540 35.10 -2.84 25.59
CA LEU A 540 35.27 -4.19 26.13
C LEU A 540 35.87 -5.17 25.12
N LYS A 541 35.56 -5.03 23.82
CA LYS A 541 36.19 -5.83 22.75
C LYS A 541 37.70 -5.59 22.59
N ARG A 542 38.24 -4.48 23.13
CA ARG A 542 39.64 -4.06 22.96
C ARG A 542 40.48 -4.22 24.23
N VAL A 543 39.88 -4.60 25.35
CA VAL A 543 40.56 -4.73 26.64
C VAL A 543 40.35 -6.13 27.20
N GLU A 544 41.31 -6.66 27.95
CA GLU A 544 41.10 -7.91 28.68
C GLU A 544 40.15 -7.68 29.87
N HIS A 545 39.15 -8.54 29.99
CA HIS A 545 38.17 -8.52 31.08
C HIS A 545 37.65 -9.95 31.35
N LYS A 546 37.04 -10.19 32.51
CA LYS A 546 36.61 -11.54 32.95
C LYS A 546 35.26 -11.99 32.39
N ASN A 547 34.61 -11.16 31.57
CA ASN A 547 33.21 -11.31 31.15
C ASN A 547 33.05 -11.49 29.63
N GLN A 548 34.05 -12.06 28.94
CA GLN A 548 34.03 -12.17 27.48
C GLN A 548 32.88 -13.04 26.93
N ARG A 549 32.33 -13.94 27.76
CA ARG A 549 31.21 -14.83 27.41
C ARG A 549 29.91 -14.49 28.13
N THR A 550 29.94 -13.45 28.96
CA THR A 550 28.78 -13.03 29.74
C THR A 550 27.77 -12.37 28.80
N PRO A 551 26.50 -12.81 28.78
CA PRO A 551 25.46 -12.15 28.00
C PRO A 551 25.24 -10.71 28.48
N VAL A 552 25.13 -9.78 27.52
CA VAL A 552 24.77 -8.38 27.79
C VAL A 552 23.36 -8.14 27.29
N LEU A 553 22.48 -7.67 28.16
CA LEU A 553 21.13 -7.25 27.83
C LEU A 553 21.08 -5.72 27.80
N ALA A 554 20.58 -5.15 26.70
CA ALA A 554 20.43 -3.71 26.61
C ALA A 554 19.21 -3.25 27.41
N PHE A 555 19.36 -2.19 28.20
CA PHE A 555 18.30 -1.66 29.05
C PHE A 555 17.91 -0.25 28.60
N THR A 556 16.86 -0.11 27.79
CA THR A 556 16.58 1.16 27.08
C THR A 556 15.09 1.43 26.89
N ALA A 557 14.71 2.70 26.74
CA ALA A 557 13.38 3.10 26.30
C ALA A 557 13.29 3.04 24.77
N SER A 558 12.18 2.48 24.24
CA SER A 558 11.72 2.52 22.83
C SER A 558 12.80 2.55 21.73
N LEU A 559 12.97 1.44 21.01
CA LEU A 559 13.91 1.34 19.89
C LEU A 559 13.20 1.28 18.54
N SER A 560 13.81 1.89 17.53
CA SER A 560 13.49 1.67 16.13
C SER A 560 14.02 0.31 15.64
N PRO A 561 13.42 -0.30 14.60
CA PRO A 561 13.89 -1.58 14.05
C PRO A 561 15.36 -1.58 13.58
N ASP A 562 15.90 -0.42 13.20
CA ASP A 562 17.29 -0.30 12.76
C ASP A 562 18.28 -0.24 13.94
N GLU A 563 17.89 0.37 15.07
CA GLU A 563 18.69 0.36 16.31
C GLU A 563 18.79 -1.06 16.89
N ILE A 564 17.70 -1.85 16.83
CA ILE A 564 17.71 -3.25 17.26
C ILE A 564 18.74 -4.07 16.46
N LYS A 565 18.80 -3.89 15.14
CA LYS A 565 19.78 -4.58 14.28
C LYS A 565 21.22 -4.20 14.64
N GLU A 566 21.47 -2.92 14.89
CA GLU A 566 22.80 -2.45 15.26
C GLU A 566 23.23 -3.02 16.63
N TYR A 567 22.31 -3.11 17.58
CA TYR A 567 22.57 -3.61 18.92
C TYR A 567 22.88 -5.11 18.91
N LEU A 568 22.12 -5.90 18.17
CA LEU A 568 22.39 -7.33 17.97
C LEU A 568 23.75 -7.56 17.29
N ALA A 569 24.12 -6.74 16.30
CA ALA A 569 25.42 -6.83 15.62
C ALA A 569 26.61 -6.53 16.56
N LEU A 570 26.39 -5.76 17.64
CA LEU A 570 27.41 -5.48 18.64
C LEU A 570 27.61 -6.62 19.65
N GLY A 571 26.73 -7.62 19.67
CA GLY A 571 26.78 -8.79 20.55
C GLY A 571 25.86 -8.69 21.77
N ILE A 572 24.87 -7.79 21.76
CA ILE A 572 23.79 -7.76 22.75
C ILE A 572 22.92 -9.01 22.55
N LYS A 573 22.62 -9.72 23.63
CA LYS A 573 21.85 -10.98 23.58
C LYS A 573 20.34 -10.72 23.54
N ASP A 574 19.86 -9.76 24.30
CA ASP A 574 18.44 -9.39 24.34
C ASP A 574 18.26 -7.93 24.81
N ILE A 575 17.04 -7.40 24.70
CA ILE A 575 16.71 -6.01 24.99
C ILE A 575 15.56 -5.96 26.00
N VAL A 576 15.82 -5.34 27.14
CA VAL A 576 14.84 -5.09 28.20
C VAL A 576 14.35 -3.64 28.08
N GLY A 577 13.07 -3.49 27.72
CA GLY A 577 12.43 -2.18 27.55
C GLY A 577 12.11 -1.49 28.89
N LYS A 578 12.39 -0.19 28.98
CA LYS A 578 11.88 0.70 30.03
C LYS A 578 10.47 1.21 29.64
N PRO A 579 9.47 1.28 30.55
CA PRO A 579 9.54 0.99 31.98
C PRO A 579 9.65 -0.51 32.27
N LEU A 580 10.50 -0.82 33.24
CA LEU A 580 10.82 -2.19 33.65
C LEU A 580 9.55 -2.88 34.20
N LYS A 581 9.29 -4.12 33.75
CA LYS A 581 8.28 -5.01 34.35
C LYS A 581 9.00 -6.19 34.98
N GLN A 582 8.62 -6.56 36.20
CA GLN A 582 9.28 -7.64 36.96
C GLN A 582 9.32 -8.96 36.18
N GLU A 583 8.19 -9.38 35.58
CA GLU A 583 8.12 -10.62 34.79
C GLU A 583 9.03 -10.62 33.57
N LYS A 584 9.06 -9.51 32.81
CA LYS A 584 9.91 -9.39 31.62
C LYS A 584 11.39 -9.40 31.98
N LEU A 585 11.74 -8.81 33.12
CA LEU A 585 13.12 -8.84 33.61
C LEU A 585 13.51 -10.27 33.98
N ARG A 586 12.68 -10.98 34.76
CA ARG A 586 12.91 -12.38 35.13
C ARG A 586 13.06 -13.29 33.92
N GLN A 587 12.21 -13.11 32.92
CA GLN A 587 12.28 -13.87 31.66
C GLN A 587 13.57 -13.56 30.88
N ALA A 588 13.90 -12.29 30.68
CA ALA A 588 15.12 -11.90 29.98
C ALA A 588 16.39 -12.40 30.69
N LEU A 589 16.40 -12.42 32.04
CA LEU A 589 17.47 -13.02 32.83
C LEU A 589 17.54 -14.54 32.61
N SER A 590 16.42 -15.25 32.57
CA SER A 590 16.38 -16.69 32.30
C SER A 590 16.86 -17.03 30.88
N ASP A 591 16.33 -16.32 29.86
CA ASP A 591 16.70 -16.50 28.45
C ASP A 591 18.16 -16.11 28.19
N SER A 592 18.72 -15.19 28.99
CA SER A 592 20.14 -14.83 28.92
C SER A 592 21.06 -16.02 29.24
N GLN A 593 20.60 -17.02 29.99
CA GLN A 593 21.39 -18.18 30.37
C GLN A 593 21.17 -19.40 29.47
N SER A 594 20.05 -19.46 28.74
CA SER A 594 19.81 -20.57 27.80
C SER A 594 20.74 -20.46 26.58
N THR A 595 21.49 -21.52 26.28
CA THR A 595 22.35 -21.62 25.08
C THR A 595 21.53 -21.98 23.83
N GLN A 596 20.21 -22.06 23.94
CA GLN A 596 19.34 -22.33 22.82
C GLN A 596 19.19 -21.07 21.99
N THR A 597 20.05 -20.95 20.99
CA THR A 597 19.63 -20.38 19.70
C THR A 597 18.27 -21.02 19.39
N ALA A 598 17.21 -20.22 19.28
CA ALA A 598 15.86 -20.68 18.94
C ALA A 598 15.84 -21.23 17.51
N ASN A 599 16.45 -22.40 17.32
CA ASN A 599 16.22 -23.32 16.22
C ASN A 599 15.50 -24.52 16.83
N ILE A 600 14.21 -24.36 17.13
CA ILE A 600 13.30 -25.50 17.15
C ILE A 600 13.03 -25.85 15.69
N ALA A 601 14.06 -26.37 15.01
CA ALA A 601 13.89 -27.25 13.88
C ALA A 601 13.98 -28.67 14.43
N VAL A 602 12.97 -29.06 15.21
CA VAL A 602 12.62 -30.49 15.26
C VAL A 602 12.26 -30.83 13.81
N GLU A 603 12.93 -31.82 13.22
CA GLU A 603 12.48 -32.37 11.94
C GLU A 603 11.03 -32.82 12.12
N LEU A 604 10.09 -31.98 11.66
CA LEU A 604 8.66 -32.26 11.74
C LEU A 604 8.39 -33.52 10.92
N ILE A 605 8.09 -34.60 11.63
CA ILE A 605 7.67 -35.86 11.02
C ILE A 605 6.28 -35.61 10.44
N ASP A 606 6.08 -35.91 9.15
CA ASP A 606 4.78 -35.78 8.47
C ASP A 606 3.82 -36.86 8.99
N THR A 607 3.17 -36.58 10.12
CA THR A 607 2.17 -37.42 10.78
C THR A 607 0.85 -36.66 10.95
N LEU A 608 -0.26 -37.40 10.94
CA LEU A 608 -1.59 -36.83 11.12
C LEU A 608 -1.76 -36.21 12.52
N TYR A 609 -1.19 -36.84 13.54
CA TYR A 609 -1.08 -36.33 14.90
C TYR A 609 0.23 -36.82 15.53
N ASP A 610 0.99 -35.92 16.15
CA ASP A 610 2.18 -36.21 16.93
C ASP A 610 1.82 -36.22 18.42
N GLU A 611 1.86 -37.41 19.01
CA GLU A 611 1.44 -37.64 20.40
C GLU A 611 2.35 -36.93 21.41
N THR A 612 3.62 -36.68 21.04
CA THR A 612 4.61 -36.00 21.89
C THR A 612 4.30 -34.52 22.11
N ALA A 613 3.47 -33.91 21.25
CA ALA A 613 3.04 -32.53 21.41
C ALA A 613 2.21 -32.35 22.70
N THR A 614 1.33 -33.30 22.99
CA THR A 614 0.53 -33.30 24.22
C THR A 614 1.44 -33.38 25.44
N GLU A 615 2.41 -34.30 25.44
CA GLU A 615 3.36 -34.51 26.53
C GLU A 615 4.22 -33.27 26.81
N THR A 616 4.62 -32.59 25.73
CA THR A 616 5.36 -31.32 25.83
C THR A 616 4.48 -30.24 26.47
N LEU A 617 3.19 -30.18 26.14
CA LEU A 617 2.28 -29.19 26.71
C LEU A 617 1.90 -29.51 28.17
N THR A 618 1.70 -30.77 28.53
CA THR A 618 1.46 -31.16 29.94
C THR A 618 2.67 -30.95 30.84
N SER A 619 3.88 -30.78 30.28
CA SER A 619 5.05 -30.36 31.07
C SER A 619 4.95 -28.92 31.59
N SER A 620 4.17 -28.08 30.89
CA SER A 620 4.11 -26.63 31.11
C SER A 620 2.73 -26.12 31.55
N PHE A 621 1.67 -26.90 31.31
CA PHE A 621 0.27 -26.53 31.57
C PHE A 621 -0.46 -27.63 32.34
N SER A 622 -1.49 -27.25 33.11
CA SER A 622 -2.39 -28.22 33.75
C SER A 622 -3.23 -28.97 32.71
N ILE A 623 -3.73 -30.15 33.06
CA ILE A 623 -4.54 -31.00 32.17
C ILE A 623 -5.80 -30.24 31.67
N ASP A 624 -6.40 -29.42 32.53
CA ASP A 624 -7.58 -28.61 32.19
C ASP A 624 -7.23 -27.48 31.21
N GLU A 625 -6.07 -26.83 31.37
CA GLU A 625 -5.58 -25.80 30.46
C GLU A 625 -5.21 -26.39 29.08
N VAL A 626 -4.49 -27.52 29.05
CA VAL A 626 -4.19 -28.23 27.80
C VAL A 626 -5.48 -28.60 27.07
N SER A 627 -6.46 -29.14 27.80
CA SER A 627 -7.77 -29.49 27.22
C SER A 627 -8.49 -28.27 26.65
N SER A 628 -8.43 -27.12 27.33
CA SER A 628 -8.99 -25.85 26.84
C SER A 628 -8.32 -25.39 25.54
N ILE A 629 -6.98 -25.44 25.49
CA ILE A 629 -6.19 -25.03 24.31
C ILE A 629 -6.56 -25.89 23.08
N TYR A 630 -6.61 -27.22 23.26
CA TYR A 630 -7.00 -28.12 22.17
C TYR A 630 -8.44 -27.88 21.72
N ASN A 631 -9.38 -27.68 22.65
CA ASN A 631 -10.78 -27.41 22.31
C ASN A 631 -10.95 -26.09 21.54
N GLU A 632 -10.28 -25.02 21.97
CA GLU A 632 -10.33 -23.72 21.30
C GLU A 632 -9.75 -23.80 19.87
N PHE A 633 -8.63 -24.51 19.71
CA PHE A 633 -8.06 -24.73 18.39
C PHE A 633 -8.98 -25.57 17.50
N ILE A 634 -9.57 -26.65 18.00
CA ILE A 634 -10.47 -27.51 17.23
C ILE A 634 -11.71 -26.74 16.74
N LEU A 635 -12.29 -25.91 17.61
CA LEU A 635 -13.45 -25.08 17.27
C LEU A 635 -13.10 -23.99 16.25
N SER A 636 -11.93 -23.36 16.38
CA SER A 636 -11.53 -22.24 15.52
C SER A 636 -10.92 -22.69 14.18
N ALA A 637 -10.29 -23.86 14.10
CA ALA A 637 -9.51 -24.27 12.92
C ALA A 637 -10.35 -24.37 11.64
N ARG A 638 -11.56 -24.94 11.71
CA ARG A 638 -12.47 -25.05 10.56
C ARG A 638 -12.95 -23.67 10.09
N ASN A 639 -13.26 -22.79 11.03
CA ASN A 639 -13.74 -21.44 10.73
C ASN A 639 -12.63 -20.60 10.07
N LYS A 640 -11.38 -20.72 10.53
CA LYS A 640 -10.21 -20.07 9.93
C LYS A 640 -9.95 -20.52 8.49
N LEU A 641 -10.07 -21.82 8.21
CA LEU A 641 -9.99 -22.35 6.84
C LEU A 641 -11.07 -21.75 5.91
N SER A 642 -12.30 -21.61 6.41
CA SER A 642 -13.39 -20.97 5.65
C SER A 642 -13.13 -19.47 5.44
N ARG A 643 -12.55 -18.77 6.43
CA ARG A 643 -12.14 -17.36 6.28
C ARG A 643 -10.99 -17.21 5.27
N CYS A 644 -10.02 -18.12 5.24
CA CYS A 644 -8.99 -18.14 4.20
C CYS A 644 -9.58 -18.24 2.78
N GLN A 645 -10.65 -19.02 2.60
CA GLN A 645 -11.34 -19.13 1.31
C GLN A 645 -12.01 -17.80 0.91
N ALA A 646 -12.59 -17.07 1.85
CA ALA A 646 -13.21 -15.76 1.58
C ALA A 646 -12.17 -14.66 1.30
N LEU A 647 -11.07 -14.64 2.06
CA LEU A 647 -10.01 -13.65 1.93
C LEU A 647 -9.17 -13.81 0.67
N LEU A 648 -9.17 -14.99 0.06
CA LEU A 648 -8.38 -15.30 -1.13
C LEU A 648 -8.61 -14.36 -2.31
N GLU A 649 -9.84 -13.89 -2.49
CA GLU A 649 -10.22 -12.96 -3.57
C GLU A 649 -10.26 -11.49 -3.10
N GLN A 650 -10.39 -11.25 -1.79
CA GLN A 650 -10.57 -9.91 -1.22
C GLN A 650 -9.26 -9.29 -0.72
N ASP A 651 -8.47 -10.05 0.03
CA ASP A 651 -7.22 -9.63 0.66
C ASP A 651 -6.23 -10.82 0.78
N PRO A 652 -5.39 -11.06 -0.25
CA PRO A 652 -4.48 -12.19 -0.25
C PRO A 652 -3.36 -12.08 0.79
N GLU A 653 -2.99 -10.87 1.23
CA GLU A 653 -1.97 -10.70 2.28
C GLU A 653 -2.50 -11.12 3.64
N GLN A 654 -3.73 -10.73 3.97
CA GLN A 654 -4.40 -11.18 5.19
C GLN A 654 -4.62 -12.71 5.19
N CYS A 655 -4.92 -13.28 4.02
CA CYS A 655 -5.01 -14.74 3.85
C CYS A 655 -3.67 -15.44 4.16
N ILE A 656 -2.54 -14.94 3.65
CA ILE A 656 -1.19 -15.48 3.92
C ILE A 656 -0.88 -15.44 5.41
N LYS A 657 -1.16 -14.31 6.09
CA LYS A 657 -0.96 -14.18 7.54
C LYS A 657 -1.79 -15.19 8.33
N LEU A 658 -3.07 -15.36 7.98
CA LEU A 658 -3.96 -16.32 8.64
C LEU A 658 -3.46 -17.76 8.47
N LEU A 659 -3.02 -18.12 7.26
CA LEU A 659 -2.44 -19.44 6.94
C LEU A 659 -1.15 -19.70 7.71
N HIS A 660 -0.24 -18.72 7.77
CA HIS A 660 1.03 -18.82 8.50
C HIS A 660 0.81 -19.10 9.98
N ARG A 661 -0.11 -18.36 10.61
CA ARG A 661 -0.46 -18.51 12.02
C ARG A 661 -1.08 -19.88 12.28
N GLN A 662 -2.09 -20.24 11.49
CA GLN A 662 -2.78 -21.52 11.66
C GLN A 662 -1.85 -22.72 11.43
N ALA A 663 -0.90 -22.60 10.49
CA ALA A 663 0.13 -23.62 10.27
C ALA A 663 1.02 -23.80 11.50
N SER A 664 1.48 -22.69 12.09
CA SER A 664 2.33 -22.70 13.28
C SER A 664 1.61 -23.31 14.49
N THR A 665 0.39 -22.87 14.79
CA THR A 665 -0.41 -23.43 15.90
C THR A 665 -0.74 -24.91 15.67
N ALA A 666 -1.06 -25.30 14.43
CA ALA A 666 -1.31 -26.71 14.10
C ALA A 666 -0.09 -27.60 14.40
N MET A 667 1.11 -27.18 13.97
CA MET A 667 2.34 -27.93 14.22
C MET A 667 2.68 -28.01 15.72
N GLN A 668 2.47 -26.92 16.47
CA GLN A 668 2.71 -26.91 17.92
C GLN A 668 1.79 -27.86 18.69
N LEU A 669 0.54 -28.01 18.25
CA LEU A 669 -0.43 -28.93 18.84
C LEU A 669 -0.32 -30.36 18.29
N GLY A 670 0.70 -30.65 17.47
CA GLY A 670 0.98 -31.97 16.92
C GLY A 670 0.20 -32.32 15.65
N PHE A 671 -0.59 -31.40 15.07
CA PHE A 671 -1.29 -31.62 13.79
C PHE A 671 -0.36 -31.37 12.60
N ASN A 672 0.75 -32.13 12.52
CA ASN A 672 1.88 -31.86 11.63
C ASN A 672 1.51 -31.89 10.14
N SER A 673 0.84 -32.93 9.64
CA SER A 673 0.42 -33.00 8.22
C SER A 673 -0.51 -31.86 7.83
N TYR A 674 -1.41 -31.46 8.74
CA TYR A 674 -2.30 -30.32 8.51
C TYR A 674 -1.53 -29.00 8.46
N GLY A 675 -0.64 -28.75 9.43
CA GLY A 675 0.21 -27.56 9.43
C GLY A 675 1.13 -27.46 8.22
N LEU A 676 1.73 -28.58 7.78
CA LEU A 676 2.59 -28.64 6.60
C LEU A 676 1.81 -28.30 5.32
N ALA A 677 0.57 -28.77 5.21
CA ALA A 677 -0.30 -28.43 4.09
C ALA A 677 -0.62 -26.93 4.06
N LEU A 678 -0.94 -26.32 5.20
CA LEU A 678 -1.17 -24.88 5.29
C LEU A 678 0.07 -24.06 4.88
N LYS A 679 1.25 -24.45 5.36
CA LYS A 679 2.54 -23.81 5.01
C LYS A 679 2.85 -23.91 3.50
N LYS A 680 2.42 -25.00 2.86
CA LYS A 680 2.53 -25.19 1.41
C LYS A 680 1.58 -24.26 0.63
N ILE A 681 0.38 -24.03 1.14
CA ILE A 681 -0.59 -23.07 0.57
C ILE A 681 -0.04 -21.65 0.72
N GLU A 682 0.42 -21.29 1.91
CA GLU A 682 1.08 -20.01 2.21
C GLU A 682 2.21 -19.71 1.23
N ARG A 683 3.16 -20.66 1.05
CA ARG A 683 4.28 -20.50 0.11
C ARG A 683 3.84 -20.33 -1.34
N ARG A 684 2.76 -21.01 -1.75
CA ARG A 684 2.21 -20.85 -3.11
C ARG A 684 1.59 -19.48 -3.32
N LEU A 685 0.91 -18.93 -2.32
CA LEU A 685 0.37 -17.58 -2.36
C LEU A 685 1.48 -16.52 -2.42
N LEU A 686 2.53 -16.66 -1.59
CA LEU A 686 3.72 -15.80 -1.65
C LEU A 686 4.39 -15.84 -3.04
N ASP A 687 4.46 -17.03 -3.65
CA ASP A 687 5.00 -17.23 -5.00
C ASP A 687 4.03 -16.80 -6.14
N LYS A 688 2.83 -16.29 -5.83
CA LYS A 688 1.75 -15.97 -6.80
C LYS A 688 1.36 -17.14 -7.73
N LYS A 689 1.40 -18.37 -7.21
CA LYS A 689 1.01 -19.59 -7.94
C LYS A 689 -0.46 -19.95 -7.69
N PRO A 690 -1.16 -20.55 -8.67
CA PRO A 690 -2.55 -20.95 -8.49
C PRO A 690 -2.71 -22.04 -7.41
N LEU A 691 -3.68 -21.86 -6.52
CA LEU A 691 -4.07 -22.82 -5.50
C LEU A 691 -5.11 -23.80 -6.08
N ASN A 692 -4.67 -24.75 -6.90
CA ASN A 692 -5.55 -25.79 -7.47
C ASN A 692 -6.13 -26.70 -6.37
N ASN A 693 -7.27 -26.33 -5.78
CA ASN A 693 -7.99 -27.04 -4.70
C ASN A 693 -7.22 -27.27 -3.38
N SER A 694 -6.07 -26.63 -3.18
CA SER A 694 -5.20 -26.90 -2.03
C SER A 694 -5.85 -26.61 -0.67
N LEU A 695 -6.79 -25.66 -0.57
CA LEU A 695 -7.55 -25.42 0.67
C LEU A 695 -8.55 -26.53 0.99
N ASN A 696 -9.13 -27.18 -0.01
CA ASN A 696 -10.00 -28.33 0.20
C ASN A 696 -9.17 -29.53 0.67
N GLU A 697 -7.98 -29.72 0.12
CA GLU A 697 -7.02 -30.73 0.58
C GLU A 697 -6.63 -30.48 2.06
N ALA A 698 -6.33 -29.24 2.44
CA ALA A 698 -6.07 -28.88 3.84
C ALA A 698 -7.28 -29.15 4.75
N SER A 699 -8.51 -28.89 4.28
CA SER A 699 -9.72 -29.21 5.04
C SER A 699 -9.90 -30.73 5.23
N THR A 700 -9.56 -31.55 4.25
CA THR A 700 -9.59 -33.02 4.40
C THR A 700 -8.50 -33.51 5.35
N LEU A 701 -7.30 -32.93 5.29
CA LEU A 701 -6.22 -33.26 6.21
C LEU A 701 -6.56 -32.88 7.65
N TRP A 702 -7.21 -31.73 7.86
CA TRP A 702 -7.73 -31.34 9.17
C TRP A 702 -8.67 -32.41 9.75
N GLN A 703 -9.61 -32.94 8.95
CA GLN A 703 -10.54 -33.97 9.40
C GLN A 703 -9.80 -35.26 9.83
N HIS A 704 -8.87 -35.74 9.01
CA HIS A 704 -8.09 -36.94 9.34
C HIS A 704 -7.17 -36.74 10.55
N SER A 705 -6.56 -35.55 10.67
CA SER A 705 -5.76 -35.13 11.82
C SER A 705 -6.57 -35.08 13.11
N LEU A 706 -7.80 -34.56 13.05
CA LEU A 706 -8.72 -34.53 14.19
C LEU A 706 -9.15 -35.95 14.61
N GLU A 707 -9.44 -36.84 13.65
CA GLU A 707 -9.76 -38.24 13.94
C GLU A 707 -8.60 -38.97 14.64
N ALA A 708 -7.36 -38.71 14.21
CA ALA A 708 -6.17 -39.27 14.83
C ALA A 708 -6.00 -38.78 16.29
N TYR A 709 -6.16 -37.49 16.54
CA TYR A 709 -6.15 -36.92 17.89
C TYR A 709 -7.26 -37.53 18.78
N LEU A 710 -8.49 -37.61 18.29
CA LEU A 710 -9.60 -38.20 19.06
C LEU A 710 -9.37 -39.68 19.39
N LYS A 711 -8.67 -40.41 18.52
CA LYS A 711 -8.28 -41.81 18.78
C LYS A 711 -7.24 -41.90 19.90
N TYR A 712 -6.24 -41.01 19.90
CA TYR A 712 -5.25 -40.89 20.97
C TYR A 712 -5.90 -40.58 22.32
N VAL A 713 -6.77 -39.56 22.37
CA VAL A 713 -7.50 -39.18 23.60
C VAL A 713 -8.34 -40.35 24.14
N ARG A 714 -8.98 -41.13 23.26
CA ARG A 714 -9.75 -42.32 23.65
C ARG A 714 -8.89 -43.47 24.18
N GLN A 715 -7.65 -43.61 23.73
CA GLN A 715 -6.72 -44.63 24.20
C GLN A 715 -6.13 -44.30 25.58
N GLY A 716 -5.97 -43.02 25.92
CA GLY A 716 -5.51 -42.58 27.25
C GLY A 716 -6.56 -42.63 28.37
N LEU A 717 -7.83 -42.88 28.04
CA LEU A 717 -8.95 -43.01 28.99
C LEU A 717 -9.29 -44.48 29.36
N GLY A 718 -8.50 -45.45 28.85
CA GLY A 718 -8.71 -46.89 29.00
C GLY A 718 -7.93 -47.54 30.13
#